data_AF-G0EKM8-F1
#
_entry.id   AF-G0EKM8-F1
#
_cell.length_a   1.000
_cell.length_b   1.000
_cell.length_c   1.000
_cell.angle_alpha   90.00
_cell.angle_beta   90.00
_cell.angle_gamma   90.00
#
_symmetry.space_group_name_H-M   'P 1'
#
loop_
_entity.id
_entity.type
_entity.pdbx_description
1 polymer ?
#
loop_
_entity_poly.entity_id
_entity_poly.type
_entity_poly.pdbx_seq_one_letter_code
_entity_poly.pdbx_strand_id
1 'polypeptide(L)'
;MKYKPTSRKELKDLVTDENIYLGDIDTSLITDMSGLFEFFNRDNYEGIENWDTSNVEDMSGMFTANRNFNKDISKWNVSKVKNMSNMFFSAEKFNQPLNDLDVSNVTNMNSMFMNAKSFNQPINNWNVSKVKNMDNMFHNANSFNQDINDWNVSNVESMNHMFSSAHKFNHPLNNWDTKKVKRMSGMFSLAYAFNQDINNWNVSNVTNMRCMFMFARNFNQPLNNWDTKKVKDMAAMFSSAYAFNQNLDDWNIDNLSDMTNFNKDSALELTIKFKTYLYAFTLDKKEKNNLNDFIKNNAEEVYKTIENNKNKKINLLKRYLINNFYNELKELIPNYIESFNNIEEVYDYIDKNYNKKDDKKVKFIDDIEIENIDKRIIKYIYLSYLELKREPYRIKQIDYITNLLDEKSFINAMKTIYEITNKETSLIMYAIYGGDEALREIYKKEKDSKLCLLVFSINKNSKYAVNMLYNVFRKSKKSEIKEMTEIIIEEMAKENNLSVYELGLKAVENFGFDRNAEKIINNSQYKIILKNNYTIELFDIKENKTLKQIPKNFDDSTKGEIKYIKKEIPNIIKNQSNNLIKILLAGKKYDFNFFKEIFIDNPIMNIFAINLVWNLFDENNNFITTFRYSGDGSYTNCDDDTVNINNNYFVSLSSPIEMEEEIIVKWKKQLEDYELSQPIMQFTNIKINNLEEALKKLQNIEISIGSIKAFSQKYDMNTEYKSYYEINGYSYKDLYNNQKFYMKTKTLNTDTNNNYKIRINIKFNNASNRFIYTCLILLICDFGLTEIY
;
A
#
# COMPACT_ATOMS: atom_id res chain seq x y z
N MET A 1 18.84 66.28 -10.19
CA MET A 1 18.62 65.15 -9.26
C MET A 1 18.88 65.64 -7.85
N LYS A 2 18.00 65.29 -6.90
CA LYS A 2 18.03 65.75 -5.49
C LYS A 2 18.79 64.80 -4.57
N TYR A 3 18.88 63.52 -4.93
CA TYR A 3 19.56 62.49 -4.15
C TYR A 3 20.63 61.82 -5.01
N LYS A 4 21.79 61.50 -4.43
CA LYS A 4 22.90 60.82 -5.13
C LYS A 4 23.51 59.75 -4.23
N PRO A 5 22.83 58.60 -4.06
CA PRO A 5 23.33 57.52 -3.22
C PRO A 5 24.66 56.98 -3.74
N THR A 6 25.54 56.62 -2.82
CA THR A 6 26.87 56.03 -3.10
C THR A 6 26.92 54.53 -2.82
N SER A 7 25.85 53.98 -2.23
CA SER A 7 25.75 52.56 -1.88
C SER A 7 24.36 52.00 -2.14
N ARG A 8 24.26 50.67 -2.33
CA ARG A 8 22.98 49.95 -2.43
C ARG A 8 22.06 50.23 -1.25
N LYS A 9 22.62 50.33 -0.04
CA LYS A 9 21.84 50.58 1.19
C LYS A 9 21.17 51.95 1.14
N GLU A 10 21.93 52.99 0.82
CA GLU A 10 21.39 54.35 0.66
C GLU A 10 20.31 54.40 -0.42
N LEU A 11 20.55 53.75 -1.57
CA LEU A 11 19.54 53.66 -2.62
C LEU A 11 18.28 52.91 -2.13
N LYS A 12 18.45 51.80 -1.40
CA LYS A 12 17.34 51.01 -0.84
C LYS A 12 16.47 51.85 0.10
N ASP A 13 17.09 52.62 0.99
CA ASP A 13 16.38 53.51 1.92
C ASP A 13 15.57 54.58 1.16
N LEU A 14 16.15 55.16 0.09
CA LEU A 14 15.46 56.16 -0.75
C LEU A 14 14.27 55.55 -1.53
N VAL A 15 14.41 54.36 -2.09
CA VAL A 15 13.33 53.75 -2.89
C VAL A 15 12.17 53.25 -2.04
N THR A 16 12.40 52.98 -0.75
CA THR A 16 11.35 52.62 0.22
C THR A 16 10.50 53.80 0.68
N ASP A 17 10.95 55.04 0.49
CA ASP A 17 10.13 56.22 0.74
C ASP A 17 9.26 56.52 -0.48
N GLU A 18 7.95 56.30 -0.35
CA GLU A 18 6.98 56.52 -1.43
C GLU A 18 6.82 58.01 -1.80
N ASN A 19 7.24 58.94 -0.94
CA ASN A 19 7.18 60.37 -1.22
C ASN A 19 8.29 60.84 -2.16
N ILE A 20 9.36 60.05 -2.35
CA ILE A 20 10.49 60.41 -3.20
C ILE A 20 10.19 60.01 -4.64
N TYR A 21 10.03 60.96 -5.55
CA TYR A 21 9.95 60.67 -6.98
C TYR A 21 11.23 59.97 -7.48
N LEU A 22 11.14 58.79 -8.10
CA LEU A 22 12.33 57.99 -8.43
C LEU A 22 13.26 58.68 -9.42
N GLY A 23 12.73 59.55 -10.29
CA GLY A 23 13.52 60.34 -11.23
C GLY A 23 14.37 61.44 -10.57
N ASP A 24 14.16 61.74 -9.29
CA ASP A 24 15.01 62.67 -8.52
C ASP A 24 16.30 62.01 -8.00
N ILE A 25 16.48 60.69 -8.17
CA ILE A 25 17.61 59.91 -7.67
C ILE A 25 18.66 59.70 -8.76
N ASP A 26 19.89 60.17 -8.53
CA ASP A 26 21.06 59.94 -9.38
C ASP A 26 21.73 58.61 -9.05
N THR A 27 21.45 57.59 -9.86
CA THR A 27 21.99 56.23 -9.71
C THR A 27 23.35 56.02 -10.38
N SER A 28 23.97 57.06 -10.95
CA SER A 28 25.22 56.93 -11.74
C SER A 28 26.41 56.33 -10.99
N LEU A 29 26.40 56.35 -9.64
CA LEU A 29 27.46 55.76 -8.80
C LEU A 29 27.17 54.32 -8.35
N ILE A 30 25.98 53.79 -8.62
CA ILE A 30 25.52 52.52 -8.08
C ILE A 30 26.02 51.36 -8.95
N THR A 31 26.68 50.40 -8.31
CA THR A 31 27.17 49.17 -8.94
C THR A 31 26.35 47.93 -8.56
N ASP A 32 25.52 48.01 -7.53
CA ASP A 32 24.72 46.90 -7.01
C ASP A 32 23.27 47.36 -6.77
N MET A 33 22.34 46.78 -7.54
CA MET A 33 20.91 46.99 -7.47
C MET A 33 20.15 45.74 -6.99
N SER A 34 20.87 44.76 -6.41
CA SER A 34 20.27 43.53 -5.92
C SER A 34 19.23 43.78 -4.82
N GLY A 35 18.06 43.14 -4.93
CA GLY A 35 16.99 43.19 -3.95
C GLY A 35 16.49 44.60 -3.59
N LEU A 36 16.62 45.59 -4.49
CA LEU A 36 16.22 46.97 -4.20
C LEU A 36 14.73 47.11 -3.88
N PHE A 37 13.87 46.41 -4.63
CA PHE A 37 12.42 46.41 -4.41
C PHE A 37 11.90 45.10 -3.79
N GLU A 38 12.78 44.22 -3.34
CA GLU A 38 12.41 42.90 -2.85
C GLU A 38 11.42 42.96 -1.66
N PHE A 39 10.29 42.25 -1.79
CA PHE A 39 9.22 42.08 -0.78
C PHE A 39 8.43 43.33 -0.37
N PHE A 40 8.56 44.47 -1.06
CA PHE A 40 7.63 45.59 -0.90
C PHE A 40 7.12 46.07 -2.25
N ASN A 41 5.83 46.37 -2.34
CA ASN A 41 5.23 46.92 -3.55
C ASN A 41 5.13 48.43 -3.37
N ARG A 42 5.76 49.18 -4.27
CA ARG A 42 5.60 50.62 -4.36
C ARG A 42 4.42 50.93 -5.27
N ASP A 43 3.57 51.89 -4.91
CA ASP A 43 2.41 52.22 -5.75
C ASP A 43 2.79 52.94 -7.06
N ASN A 44 3.83 53.77 -7.02
CA ASN A 44 4.31 54.52 -8.17
C ASN A 44 5.82 54.33 -8.45
N TYR A 45 6.15 53.81 -9.63
CA TYR A 45 7.52 53.65 -10.12
C TYR A 45 7.93 54.70 -11.17
N GLU A 46 7.17 55.77 -11.39
CA GLU A 46 7.53 56.82 -12.36
C GLU A 46 8.91 57.42 -12.11
N GLY A 47 9.64 57.67 -13.20
CA GLY A 47 11.01 58.19 -13.18
C GLY A 47 12.08 57.10 -13.16
N ILE A 48 11.74 55.84 -12.85
CA ILE A 48 12.67 54.70 -12.87
C ILE A 48 13.27 54.46 -14.26
N GLU A 49 12.54 54.79 -15.32
CA GLU A 49 12.97 54.67 -16.72
C GLU A 49 14.14 55.59 -17.08
N ASN A 50 14.42 56.61 -16.24
CA ASN A 50 15.49 57.59 -16.45
C ASN A 50 16.76 57.30 -15.62
N TRP A 51 16.79 56.20 -14.86
CA TRP A 51 17.97 55.83 -14.08
C TRP A 51 19.17 55.51 -14.96
N ASP A 52 20.34 55.98 -14.53
CA ASP A 52 21.62 55.57 -15.11
C ASP A 52 22.05 54.25 -14.46
N THR A 53 21.92 53.16 -15.22
CA THR A 53 22.32 51.81 -14.80
C THR A 53 23.67 51.38 -15.38
N SER A 54 24.39 52.27 -16.09
CA SER A 54 25.60 51.92 -16.87
C SER A 54 26.78 51.42 -16.05
N ASN A 55 26.74 51.58 -14.72
CA ASN A 55 27.74 51.08 -13.78
C ASN A 55 27.29 49.85 -12.98
N VAL A 56 26.05 49.39 -13.14
CA VAL A 56 25.48 48.29 -12.37
C VAL A 56 26.06 46.95 -12.83
N GLU A 57 26.55 46.15 -11.90
CA GLU A 57 27.08 44.80 -12.10
C GLU A 57 26.15 43.69 -11.56
N ASP A 58 25.28 43.98 -10.60
CA ASP A 58 24.34 43.02 -10.00
C ASP A 58 22.90 43.60 -9.93
N MET A 59 21.93 42.90 -10.53
CA MET A 59 20.49 43.21 -10.50
C MET A 59 19.66 42.06 -9.92
N SER A 60 20.30 41.14 -9.20
CA SER A 60 19.64 39.94 -8.69
C SER A 60 18.52 40.26 -7.72
N GLY A 61 17.35 39.67 -7.94
CA GLY A 61 16.16 39.86 -7.12
C GLY A 61 15.63 41.30 -7.07
N MET A 62 16.05 42.18 -7.98
CA MET A 62 15.70 43.61 -7.92
C MET A 62 14.20 43.87 -7.78
N PHE A 63 13.36 43.13 -8.51
CA PHE A 63 11.89 43.21 -8.47
C PHE A 63 11.22 41.94 -7.92
N THR A 64 11.94 41.15 -7.11
CA THR A 64 11.38 39.95 -6.47
C THR A 64 10.06 40.25 -5.75
N ALA A 65 9.04 39.45 -6.02
CA ALA A 65 7.70 39.52 -5.45
C ALA A 65 6.93 40.84 -5.70
N ASN A 66 7.38 41.68 -6.64
CA ASN A 66 6.69 42.90 -7.04
C ASN A 66 5.57 42.58 -8.03
N ARG A 67 4.47 41.98 -7.54
CA ARG A 67 3.41 41.41 -8.40
C ARG A 67 2.80 42.41 -9.38
N ASN A 68 2.81 43.70 -9.04
CA ASN A 68 2.24 44.77 -9.86
C ASN A 68 3.25 45.52 -10.74
N PHE A 69 4.56 45.23 -10.63
CA PHE A 69 5.57 45.94 -11.41
C PHE A 69 5.42 45.66 -12.91
N ASN A 70 5.34 46.72 -13.70
CA ASN A 70 5.18 46.65 -15.16
C ASN A 70 5.65 47.94 -15.85
N LYS A 71 6.73 48.59 -15.35
CA LYS A 71 7.28 49.81 -15.97
C LYS A 71 8.31 49.48 -17.05
N ASP A 72 8.33 50.31 -18.08
CA ASP A 72 9.27 50.19 -19.20
C ASP A 72 10.69 50.53 -18.73
N ILE A 73 11.60 49.57 -18.90
CA ILE A 73 13.02 49.68 -18.58
C ILE A 73 13.90 49.39 -19.81
N SER A 74 13.32 49.41 -21.02
CA SER A 74 14.01 49.10 -22.27
C SER A 74 15.20 50.02 -22.56
N LYS A 75 15.23 51.22 -21.97
CA LYS A 75 16.30 52.22 -22.13
C LYS A 75 17.50 52.03 -21.19
N TRP A 76 17.43 51.08 -20.26
CA TRP A 76 18.51 50.85 -19.31
C TRP A 76 19.75 50.28 -19.99
N ASN A 77 20.93 50.78 -19.59
CA ASN A 77 22.19 50.19 -19.99
C ASN A 77 22.58 49.11 -19.00
N VAL A 78 22.41 47.84 -19.38
CA VAL A 78 22.73 46.67 -18.56
C VAL A 78 24.00 45.94 -19.01
N SER A 79 24.80 46.55 -19.89
CA SER A 79 25.98 45.91 -20.51
C SER A 79 27.05 45.47 -19.51
N LYS A 80 27.09 46.03 -18.29
CA LYS A 80 28.02 45.60 -17.23
C LYS A 80 27.44 44.56 -16.26
N VAL A 81 26.13 44.28 -16.33
CA VAL A 81 25.45 43.38 -15.40
C VAL A 81 25.93 41.94 -15.61
N LYS A 82 26.37 41.29 -14.53
CA LYS A 82 26.86 39.91 -14.48
C LYS A 82 25.82 38.95 -13.90
N ASN A 83 24.90 39.44 -13.06
CA ASN A 83 23.93 38.65 -12.34
C ASN A 83 22.51 39.24 -12.44
N MET A 84 21.58 38.48 -13.03
CA MET A 84 20.16 38.82 -13.13
C MET A 84 19.25 37.76 -12.49
N SER A 85 19.82 36.88 -11.64
CA SER A 85 19.02 35.82 -11.01
C SER A 85 17.85 36.42 -10.21
N ASN A 86 16.67 35.83 -10.31
CA ASN A 86 15.45 36.26 -9.65
C ASN A 86 14.96 37.68 -9.97
N MET A 87 15.52 38.40 -10.95
CA MET A 87 15.23 39.83 -11.16
C MET A 87 13.73 40.15 -11.24
N PHE A 88 12.93 39.32 -11.92
CA PHE A 88 11.47 39.42 -12.03
C PHE A 88 10.73 38.24 -11.38
N PHE A 89 11.35 37.58 -10.41
CA PHE A 89 10.72 36.45 -9.71
C PHE A 89 9.41 36.91 -9.06
N SER A 90 8.29 36.30 -9.45
CA SER A 90 6.94 36.63 -9.01
C SER A 90 6.49 38.07 -9.33
N ALA A 91 7.06 38.71 -10.34
CA ALA A 91 6.54 39.96 -10.92
C ALA A 91 5.38 39.64 -11.89
N GLU A 92 4.24 39.19 -11.34
CA GLU A 92 3.16 38.54 -12.09
C GLU A 92 2.60 39.36 -13.27
N LYS A 93 2.56 40.69 -13.17
CA LYS A 93 2.07 41.61 -14.22
C LYS A 93 3.14 42.08 -15.20
N PHE A 94 4.41 41.79 -14.97
CA PHE A 94 5.50 42.32 -15.80
C PHE A 94 5.42 41.77 -17.23
N ASN A 95 5.36 42.66 -18.23
CA ASN A 95 5.26 42.34 -19.64
C ASN A 95 5.78 43.49 -20.53
N GLN A 96 6.88 44.14 -20.14
CA GLN A 96 7.50 45.25 -20.89
C GLN A 96 8.63 44.78 -21.80
N PRO A 97 8.91 45.47 -22.92
CA PRO A 97 9.93 45.06 -23.87
C PRO A 97 11.33 45.05 -23.26
N LEU A 98 12.09 43.98 -23.52
CA LEU A 98 13.46 43.82 -23.02
C LEU A 98 14.47 43.43 -24.12
N ASN A 99 14.02 43.32 -25.37
CA ASN A 99 14.80 42.74 -26.45
C ASN A 99 16.10 43.51 -26.77
N ASP A 100 16.13 44.81 -26.49
CA ASP A 100 17.26 45.70 -26.80
C ASP A 100 18.31 45.77 -25.68
N LEU A 101 18.08 45.08 -24.55
CA LEU A 101 19.04 45.03 -23.44
C LEU A 101 20.27 44.18 -23.81
N ASP A 102 21.47 44.75 -23.64
CA ASP A 102 22.72 44.02 -23.80
C ASP A 102 23.04 43.14 -22.58
N VAL A 103 22.59 41.89 -22.63
CA VAL A 103 22.83 40.88 -21.58
C VAL A 103 24.11 40.05 -21.81
N SER A 104 25.00 40.46 -22.72
CA SER A 104 26.16 39.66 -23.14
C SER A 104 27.22 39.38 -22.06
N ASN A 105 27.16 40.09 -20.93
CA ASN A 105 28.01 39.88 -19.77
C ASN A 105 27.34 39.12 -18.62
N VAL A 106 26.04 38.80 -18.74
CA VAL A 106 25.30 38.06 -17.72
C VAL A 106 25.73 36.60 -17.71
N THR A 107 26.03 36.09 -16.51
CA THR A 107 26.48 34.70 -16.30
C THR A 107 25.46 33.85 -15.53
N ASN A 108 24.49 34.50 -14.86
CA ASN A 108 23.46 33.86 -14.07
C ASN A 108 22.07 34.50 -14.32
N MET A 109 21.12 33.68 -14.82
CA MET A 109 19.72 34.05 -15.06
C MET A 109 18.72 33.12 -14.34
N ASN A 110 19.20 32.41 -13.30
CA ASN A 110 18.37 31.51 -12.50
C ASN A 110 17.08 32.21 -12.04
N SER A 111 15.93 31.58 -12.29
CA SER A 111 14.60 32.03 -11.85
C SER A 111 14.22 33.47 -12.27
N MET A 112 14.88 34.05 -13.29
CA MET A 112 14.70 35.46 -13.65
C MET A 112 13.23 35.84 -13.90
N PHE A 113 12.46 34.99 -14.60
CA PHE A 113 11.04 35.18 -14.89
C PHE A 113 10.14 34.13 -14.22
N MET A 114 10.62 33.42 -13.19
CA MET A 114 9.78 32.45 -12.50
C MET A 114 8.57 33.15 -11.86
N ASN A 115 7.36 32.64 -12.10
CA ASN A 115 6.07 33.26 -11.74
C ASN A 115 5.79 34.63 -12.38
N ALA A 116 6.53 35.07 -13.42
CA ALA A 116 6.17 36.24 -14.22
C ALA A 116 5.03 35.88 -15.20
N LYS A 117 3.83 35.63 -14.66
CA LYS A 117 2.71 34.98 -15.36
C LYS A 117 2.28 35.67 -16.66
N SER A 118 2.44 37.00 -16.73
CA SER A 118 2.05 37.82 -17.89
C SER A 118 3.16 38.00 -18.93
N PHE A 119 4.41 37.66 -18.61
CA PHE A 119 5.55 37.95 -19.47
C PHE A 119 5.51 37.15 -20.77
N ASN A 120 5.50 37.85 -21.90
CA ASN A 120 5.50 37.28 -23.24
C ASN A 120 6.10 38.27 -24.27
N GLN A 121 7.18 38.97 -23.90
CA GLN A 121 7.86 39.92 -24.79
C GLN A 121 9.06 39.27 -25.49
N PRO A 122 9.38 39.68 -26.72
CA PRO A 122 10.52 39.12 -27.45
C PRO A 122 11.83 39.35 -26.69
N ILE A 123 12.66 38.31 -26.66
CA ILE A 123 14.01 38.27 -26.07
C ILE A 123 14.96 37.45 -26.96
N ASN A 124 14.59 37.28 -28.23
CA ASN A 124 15.30 36.44 -29.20
C ASN A 124 16.71 37.01 -29.52
N ASN A 125 16.92 38.33 -29.38
CA ASN A 125 18.20 38.98 -29.66
C ASN A 125 19.22 38.90 -28.50
N TRP A 126 18.84 38.32 -27.37
CA TRP A 126 19.73 38.23 -26.21
C TRP A 126 20.93 37.31 -26.46
N ASN A 127 22.14 37.83 -26.19
CA ASN A 127 23.35 37.02 -26.18
C ASN A 127 23.53 36.33 -24.82
N VAL A 128 23.02 35.11 -24.68
CA VAL A 128 23.11 34.30 -23.46
C VAL A 128 24.35 33.39 -23.39
N SER A 129 25.34 33.57 -24.28
CA SER A 129 26.47 32.65 -24.44
C SER A 129 27.36 32.48 -23.20
N LYS A 130 27.32 33.40 -22.23
CA LYS A 130 28.07 33.30 -20.97
C LYS A 130 27.26 32.71 -19.80
N VAL A 131 25.96 32.48 -19.98
CA VAL A 131 25.08 31.97 -18.92
C VAL A 131 25.38 30.50 -18.64
N LYS A 132 25.57 30.16 -17.37
CA LYS A 132 25.84 28.77 -16.92
C LYS A 132 24.65 28.10 -16.27
N ASN A 133 23.73 28.87 -15.67
CA ASN A 133 22.56 28.36 -14.95
C ASN A 133 21.29 29.06 -15.46
N MET A 134 20.36 28.27 -15.98
CA MET A 134 19.01 28.70 -16.43
C MET A 134 17.89 27.96 -15.67
N ASP A 135 18.19 27.40 -14.50
CA ASP A 135 17.19 26.73 -13.68
C ASP A 135 16.03 27.69 -13.40
N ASN A 136 14.80 27.17 -13.53
CA ASN A 136 13.53 27.86 -13.32
C ASN A 136 13.32 29.15 -14.15
N MET A 137 14.12 29.45 -15.18
CA MET A 137 14.08 30.77 -15.83
C MET A 137 12.66 31.24 -16.21
N PHE A 138 11.81 30.34 -16.73
CA PHE A 138 10.40 30.59 -17.07
C PHE A 138 9.42 29.70 -16.29
N HIS A 139 9.82 29.20 -15.12
CA HIS A 139 8.95 28.35 -14.31
C HIS A 139 7.66 29.10 -13.94
N ASN A 140 6.50 28.56 -14.29
CA ASN A 140 5.19 29.18 -14.10
C ASN A 140 5.04 30.58 -14.75
N ALA A 141 5.80 30.87 -15.81
CA ALA A 141 5.55 32.00 -16.70
C ALA A 141 4.45 31.60 -17.70
N ASN A 142 3.20 31.49 -17.23
CA ASN A 142 2.12 30.81 -17.96
C ASN A 142 1.88 31.35 -19.37
N SER A 143 2.13 32.64 -19.61
CA SER A 143 1.91 33.30 -20.89
C SER A 143 3.11 33.25 -21.85
N PHE A 144 4.29 32.86 -21.37
CA PHE A 144 5.51 32.89 -22.17
C PHE A 144 5.44 31.92 -23.36
N ASN A 145 5.55 32.46 -24.57
CA ASN A 145 5.56 31.74 -25.83
C ASN A 145 6.29 32.55 -26.88
N GLN A 146 7.60 32.75 -26.68
CA GLN A 146 8.47 33.49 -27.59
C GLN A 146 9.49 32.57 -28.24
N ASP A 147 9.93 32.93 -29.45
CA ASP A 147 11.01 32.23 -30.15
C ASP A 147 12.35 32.56 -29.50
N ILE A 148 13.05 31.53 -29.03
CA ILE A 148 14.37 31.60 -28.39
C ILE A 148 15.29 30.52 -28.96
N ASN A 149 14.97 30.00 -30.16
CA ASN A 149 15.73 28.92 -30.77
C ASN A 149 17.18 29.36 -31.06
N ASP A 150 17.40 30.63 -31.40
CA ASP A 150 18.71 31.18 -31.76
C ASP A 150 19.64 31.48 -30.57
N TRP A 151 19.20 31.21 -29.34
CA TRP A 151 20.04 31.36 -28.15
C TRP A 151 21.22 30.38 -28.15
N ASN A 152 22.43 30.92 -27.93
CA ASN A 152 23.62 30.10 -27.71
C ASN A 152 23.68 29.59 -26.26
N VAL A 153 23.17 28.38 -26.03
CA VAL A 153 23.16 27.72 -24.71
C VAL A 153 24.33 26.76 -24.46
N SER A 154 25.38 26.78 -25.29
CA SER A 154 26.51 25.82 -25.25
C SER A 154 27.32 25.83 -23.95
N ASN A 155 27.17 26.86 -23.11
CA ASN A 155 27.80 26.98 -21.79
C ASN A 155 26.88 26.67 -20.60
N VAL A 156 25.59 26.38 -20.85
CA VAL A 156 24.62 26.07 -19.80
C VAL A 156 24.89 24.68 -19.23
N GLU A 157 24.96 24.59 -17.90
CA GLU A 157 25.18 23.32 -17.18
C GLU A 157 23.90 22.78 -16.52
N SER A 158 22.87 23.62 -16.31
CA SER A 158 21.64 23.25 -15.61
C SER A 158 20.42 23.99 -16.18
N MET A 159 19.35 23.24 -16.45
CA MET A 159 18.07 23.70 -17.01
C MET A 159 16.87 23.12 -16.22
N ASN A 160 17.04 22.86 -14.93
CA ASN A 160 15.96 22.29 -14.12
C ASN A 160 14.74 23.20 -14.14
N HIS A 161 13.57 22.63 -14.39
CA HIS A 161 12.28 23.33 -14.37
C HIS A 161 12.18 24.58 -15.25
N MET A 162 13.08 24.76 -16.23
CA MET A 162 13.19 26.00 -17.01
C MET A 162 11.84 26.44 -17.62
N PHE A 163 11.07 25.51 -18.19
CA PHE A 163 9.73 25.75 -18.78
C PHE A 163 8.62 25.05 -18.01
N SER A 164 8.87 24.63 -16.77
CA SER A 164 7.85 23.95 -15.97
C SER A 164 6.66 24.89 -15.76
N SER A 165 5.45 24.46 -16.04
CA SER A 165 4.21 25.26 -15.98
C SER A 165 4.19 26.49 -16.91
N ALA A 166 5.08 26.56 -17.92
CA ALA A 166 4.96 27.52 -19.02
C ALA A 166 3.87 27.05 -20.01
N HIS A 167 2.61 27.14 -19.58
CA HIS A 167 1.47 26.46 -20.20
C HIS A 167 1.33 26.68 -21.72
N LYS A 168 1.68 27.88 -22.21
CA LYS A 168 1.55 28.26 -23.62
C LYS A 168 2.79 28.00 -24.47
N PHE A 169 3.94 27.67 -23.88
CA PHE A 169 5.20 27.58 -24.60
C PHE A 169 5.19 26.43 -25.60
N ASN A 170 5.38 26.75 -26.89
CA ASN A 170 5.42 25.78 -27.99
C ASN A 170 6.25 26.30 -29.18
N HIS A 171 7.48 26.78 -28.92
CA HIS A 171 8.43 27.21 -29.95
C HIS A 171 9.61 26.22 -30.10
N PRO A 172 10.18 26.07 -31.30
CA PRO A 172 11.32 25.19 -31.54
C PRO A 172 12.51 25.51 -30.63
N LEU A 173 13.23 24.47 -30.23
CA LEU A 173 14.47 24.55 -29.44
C LEU A 173 15.60 23.67 -30.04
N ASN A 174 15.44 23.29 -31.31
CA ASN A 174 16.31 22.34 -31.99
C ASN A 174 17.70 22.94 -32.32
N ASN A 175 17.91 24.25 -32.25
CA ASN A 175 19.24 24.87 -32.49
C ASN A 175 20.14 24.84 -31.24
N TRP A 176 19.63 24.39 -30.09
CA TRP A 176 20.36 24.42 -28.83
C TRP A 176 21.45 23.35 -28.72
N ASP A 177 22.70 23.76 -28.44
CA ASP A 177 23.77 22.84 -28.03
C ASP A 177 23.68 22.52 -26.54
N THR A 178 23.09 21.37 -26.20
CA THR A 178 22.90 20.91 -24.82
C THR A 178 24.05 20.08 -24.27
N LYS A 179 25.18 19.92 -24.97
CA LYS A 179 26.25 18.97 -24.62
C LYS A 179 26.82 19.15 -23.21
N LYS A 180 26.79 20.36 -22.64
CA LYS A 180 27.28 20.64 -21.27
C LYS A 180 26.21 20.49 -20.17
N VAL A 181 24.95 20.33 -20.53
CA VAL A 181 23.85 20.25 -19.56
C VAL A 181 23.95 18.94 -18.77
N LYS A 182 23.88 19.04 -17.44
CA LYS A 182 23.96 17.90 -16.50
C LYS A 182 22.62 17.58 -15.85
N ARG A 183 21.70 18.54 -15.78
CA ARG A 183 20.41 18.42 -15.07
C ARG A 183 19.27 19.06 -15.87
N MET A 184 18.20 18.29 -16.07
CA MET A 184 16.99 18.70 -16.81
C MET A 184 15.71 18.28 -16.04
N SER A 185 15.78 18.17 -14.71
CA SER A 185 14.63 17.70 -13.92
C SER A 185 13.46 18.65 -14.09
N GLY A 186 12.29 18.11 -14.46
CA GLY A 186 11.05 18.85 -14.62
C GLY A 186 11.07 19.94 -15.68
N MET A 187 12.02 19.93 -16.63
CA MET A 187 12.22 21.03 -17.59
C MET A 187 10.93 21.46 -18.30
N PHE A 188 10.07 20.52 -18.70
CA PHE A 188 8.78 20.74 -19.36
C PHE A 188 7.59 20.22 -18.54
N SER A 189 7.75 20.02 -17.24
CA SER A 189 6.65 19.56 -16.38
C SER A 189 5.48 20.55 -16.44
N LEU A 190 4.25 20.10 -16.70
CA LEU A 190 3.04 20.94 -16.87
C LEU A 190 3.11 21.95 -18.04
N ALA A 191 4.07 21.82 -18.97
CA ALA A 191 4.12 22.62 -20.20
C ALA A 191 3.09 22.06 -21.20
N TYR A 192 1.81 22.33 -20.94
CA TYR A 192 0.69 21.65 -21.62
C TYR A 192 0.73 21.72 -23.15
N ALA A 193 1.14 22.87 -23.70
CA ALA A 193 1.16 23.10 -25.15
C ALA A 193 2.42 22.57 -25.85
N PHE A 194 3.50 22.25 -25.13
CA PHE A 194 4.80 21.95 -25.73
C PHE A 194 4.77 20.65 -26.53
N ASN A 195 5.10 20.73 -27.83
CA ASN A 195 5.19 19.58 -28.73
C ASN A 195 6.19 19.86 -29.88
N GLN A 196 7.42 20.24 -29.53
CA GLN A 196 8.46 20.62 -30.50
C GLN A 196 9.59 19.59 -30.54
N ASP A 197 10.18 19.41 -31.73
CA ASP A 197 11.25 18.44 -31.93
C ASP A 197 12.52 18.87 -31.17
N ILE A 198 12.98 17.95 -30.32
CA ILE A 198 14.18 18.06 -29.48
C ILE A 198 15.02 16.77 -29.56
N ASN A 199 14.76 15.92 -30.55
CA ASN A 199 15.45 14.64 -30.73
C ASN A 199 16.94 14.86 -31.01
N ASN A 200 17.32 16.01 -31.56
CA ASN A 200 18.71 16.33 -31.89
C ASN A 200 19.55 16.83 -30.69
N TRP A 201 18.95 16.99 -29.51
CA TRP A 201 19.68 17.39 -28.31
C TRP A 201 20.73 16.35 -27.90
N ASN A 202 21.91 16.84 -27.48
CA ASN A 202 22.92 16.00 -26.89
C ASN A 202 22.69 15.90 -25.36
N VAL A 203 22.16 14.76 -24.91
CA VAL A 203 21.90 14.48 -23.49
C VAL A 203 22.93 13.55 -22.83
N SER A 204 24.06 13.27 -23.48
CA SER A 204 25.04 12.26 -23.03
C SER A 204 25.74 12.59 -21.71
N ASN A 205 25.59 13.84 -21.21
CA ASN A 205 26.10 14.30 -19.92
C ASN A 205 25.00 14.53 -18.87
N VAL A 206 23.73 14.34 -19.23
CA VAL A 206 22.59 14.50 -18.33
C VAL A 206 22.56 13.34 -17.34
N THR A 207 22.36 13.67 -16.06
CA THR A 207 22.30 12.70 -14.97
C THR A 207 20.93 12.63 -14.30
N ASN A 208 20.06 13.61 -14.53
CA ASN A 208 18.73 13.70 -13.92
C ASN A 208 17.69 14.23 -14.93
N MET A 209 16.65 13.43 -15.20
CA MET A 209 15.49 13.72 -16.04
C MET A 209 14.16 13.49 -15.29
N ARG A 210 14.19 13.49 -13.95
CA ARG A 210 13.01 13.32 -13.11
C ARG A 210 11.92 14.29 -13.53
N CYS A 211 10.69 13.80 -13.72
CA CYS A 211 9.51 14.59 -14.08
C CYS A 211 9.64 15.44 -15.36
N MET A 212 10.63 15.19 -16.24
CA MET A 212 10.95 16.11 -17.34
C MET A 212 9.75 16.51 -18.21
N PHE A 213 8.84 15.57 -18.49
CA PHE A 213 7.61 15.77 -19.28
C PHE A 213 6.34 15.44 -18.48
N MET A 214 6.41 15.46 -17.15
CA MET A 214 5.25 15.16 -16.31
C MET A 214 4.12 16.16 -16.62
N PHE A 215 2.92 15.67 -16.97
CA PHE A 215 1.81 16.50 -17.44
C PHE A 215 2.08 17.34 -18.71
N ALA A 216 3.11 17.06 -19.51
CA ALA A 216 3.27 17.66 -20.84
C ALA A 216 2.28 17.03 -21.84
N ARG A 217 1.00 17.40 -21.70
CA ARG A 217 -0.15 16.68 -22.27
C ARG A 217 -0.07 16.46 -23.79
N ASN A 218 0.49 17.42 -24.53
CA ASN A 218 0.57 17.38 -25.99
C ASN A 218 1.90 16.84 -26.53
N PHE A 219 2.90 16.61 -25.68
CA PHE A 219 4.24 16.23 -26.15
C PHE A 219 4.22 14.81 -26.72
N ASN A 220 4.59 14.66 -27.99
CA ASN A 220 4.66 13.38 -28.69
C ASN A 220 5.76 13.35 -29.77
N GLN A 221 6.90 13.98 -29.50
CA GLN A 221 8.03 14.04 -30.44
C GLN A 221 9.04 12.91 -30.16
N PRO A 222 9.72 12.39 -31.20
CA PRO A 222 10.67 11.30 -31.05
C PRO A 222 11.86 11.72 -30.16
N LEU A 223 12.38 10.76 -29.39
CA LEU A 223 13.53 10.95 -28.49
C LEU A 223 14.59 9.83 -28.63
N ASN A 224 14.52 9.08 -29.73
CA ASN A 224 15.33 7.88 -29.95
C ASN A 224 16.84 8.18 -30.15
N ASN A 225 17.23 9.42 -30.46
CA ASN A 225 18.64 9.80 -30.62
C ASN A 225 19.35 10.13 -29.29
N TRP A 226 18.64 10.09 -28.18
CA TRP A 226 19.17 10.47 -26.87
C TRP A 226 20.07 9.38 -26.27
N ASP A 227 21.34 9.71 -25.99
CA ASP A 227 22.23 8.85 -25.20
C ASP A 227 21.94 9.01 -23.70
N THR A 228 21.16 8.09 -23.14
CA THR A 228 20.73 8.11 -21.74
C THR A 228 21.69 7.38 -20.78
N LYS A 229 22.86 6.91 -21.24
CA LYS A 229 23.76 6.04 -20.45
C LYS A 229 24.17 6.61 -19.10
N LYS A 230 24.26 7.94 -18.95
CA LYS A 230 24.63 8.60 -17.69
C LYS A 230 23.45 9.01 -16.80
N VAL A 231 22.22 8.86 -17.28
CA VAL A 231 21.02 9.23 -16.53
C VAL A 231 20.86 8.28 -15.34
N LYS A 232 20.57 8.85 -14.17
CA LYS A 232 20.37 8.12 -12.92
C LYS A 232 18.93 8.16 -12.40
N ASP A 233 18.16 9.18 -12.76
CA ASP A 233 16.78 9.35 -12.27
C ASP A 233 15.87 9.77 -13.44
N MET A 234 14.86 8.93 -13.70
CA MET A 234 13.78 9.15 -14.67
C MET A 234 12.40 9.01 -14.01
N ALA A 235 12.31 9.11 -12.68
CA ALA A 235 11.05 8.96 -11.99
C ALA A 235 10.00 9.96 -12.50
N ALA A 236 8.80 9.47 -12.78
CA ALA A 236 7.67 10.23 -13.31
C ALA A 236 7.95 11.01 -14.60
N MET A 237 8.96 10.64 -15.40
CA MET A 237 9.38 11.40 -16.59
C MET A 237 8.24 11.73 -17.54
N PHE A 238 7.37 10.76 -17.85
CA PHE A 238 6.20 10.89 -18.73
C PHE A 238 4.87 10.69 -17.98
N SER A 239 4.88 10.82 -16.65
CA SER A 239 3.65 10.68 -15.86
C SER A 239 2.60 11.70 -16.31
N SER A 240 1.43 11.24 -16.72
CA SER A 240 0.32 12.04 -17.24
C SER A 240 0.65 12.83 -18.52
N ALA A 241 1.66 12.40 -19.29
CA ALA A 241 1.92 12.89 -20.64
C ALA A 241 0.99 12.15 -21.63
N TYR A 242 -0.28 12.55 -21.66
CA TYR A 242 -1.35 11.79 -22.32
C TYR A 242 -1.11 11.46 -23.79
N ALA A 243 -0.44 12.34 -24.55
CA ALA A 243 -0.16 12.12 -25.97
C ALA A 243 1.11 11.30 -26.25
N PHE A 244 2.01 11.14 -25.27
CA PHE A 244 3.34 10.59 -25.54
C PHE A 244 3.28 9.08 -25.80
N ASN A 245 3.63 8.65 -27.01
CA ASN A 245 3.67 7.25 -27.42
C ASN A 245 4.81 6.98 -28.44
N GLN A 246 6.01 7.45 -28.13
CA GLN A 246 7.18 7.32 -29.01
C GLN A 246 8.07 6.14 -28.59
N ASN A 247 8.80 5.57 -29.55
CA ASN A 247 9.72 4.46 -29.30
C ASN A 247 10.96 4.92 -28.49
N LEU A 248 11.31 4.17 -27.44
CA LEU A 248 12.44 4.40 -26.53
C LEU A 248 13.43 3.22 -26.44
N ASP A 249 13.37 2.23 -27.33
CA ASP A 249 14.12 0.97 -27.20
C ASP A 249 15.64 1.13 -27.22
N ASP A 250 16.13 2.17 -27.92
CA ASP A 250 17.55 2.50 -28.02
C ASP A 250 18.13 3.07 -26.71
N TRP A 251 17.29 3.43 -25.73
CA TRP A 251 17.75 4.02 -24.48
C TRP A 251 18.51 3.02 -23.61
N ASN A 252 19.65 3.45 -23.09
CA ASN A 252 20.37 2.74 -22.03
C ASN A 252 19.81 3.14 -20.66
N ILE A 253 19.19 2.19 -19.96
CA ILE A 253 18.57 2.40 -18.64
C ILE A 253 19.27 1.63 -17.51
N ASP A 254 20.43 1.02 -17.78
CA ASP A 254 21.09 0.09 -16.83
C ASP A 254 21.63 0.80 -15.58
N ASN A 255 21.92 2.09 -15.70
CA ASN A 255 22.48 2.92 -14.62
C ASN A 255 21.42 3.65 -13.77
N LEU A 256 20.13 3.41 -14.03
CA LEU A 256 19.05 4.07 -13.29
C LEU A 256 19.04 3.68 -11.81
N SER A 257 18.78 4.65 -10.96
CA SER A 257 18.55 4.50 -9.52
C SER A 257 17.07 4.64 -9.15
N ASP A 258 16.28 5.30 -10.01
CA ASP A 258 14.82 5.37 -9.91
C ASP A 258 14.17 5.61 -11.29
N MET A 259 13.03 4.94 -11.52
CA MET A 259 12.10 5.19 -12.62
C MET A 259 10.65 4.93 -12.19
N THR A 260 10.34 5.07 -10.90
CA THR A 260 8.98 4.94 -10.39
C THR A 260 8.03 5.84 -11.20
N ASN A 261 6.86 5.32 -11.57
CA ASN A 261 5.81 6.07 -12.28
C ASN A 261 6.25 6.65 -13.63
N PHE A 262 7.28 6.06 -14.24
CA PHE A 262 7.89 6.53 -15.49
C PHE A 262 6.86 7.00 -16.54
N ASN A 263 5.81 6.21 -16.78
CA ASN A 263 4.79 6.46 -17.79
C ASN A 263 3.34 6.39 -17.24
N LYS A 264 3.15 6.58 -15.93
CA LYS A 264 1.82 6.47 -15.29
C LYS A 264 0.82 7.42 -15.96
N ASP A 265 -0.34 6.90 -16.38
CA ASP A 265 -1.38 7.67 -17.09
C ASP A 265 -0.88 8.35 -18.39
N SER A 266 0.03 7.72 -19.13
CA SER A 266 0.45 8.14 -20.48
C SER A 266 0.02 7.12 -21.55
N ALA A 267 0.08 7.50 -22.82
CA ALA A 267 -0.18 6.59 -23.94
C ALA A 267 1.02 5.70 -24.30
N LEU A 268 2.14 5.81 -23.58
CA LEU A 268 3.38 5.11 -23.89
C LEU A 268 3.28 3.63 -23.57
N GLU A 269 3.34 2.82 -24.62
CA GLU A 269 3.50 1.37 -24.49
C GLU A 269 4.95 1.01 -24.15
N LEU A 270 5.15 0.33 -23.02
CA LEU A 270 6.47 -0.07 -22.57
C LEU A 270 6.86 -1.45 -23.12
N THR A 271 8.09 -1.55 -23.60
CA THR A 271 8.72 -2.85 -23.91
C THR A 271 9.06 -3.64 -22.64
N ILE A 272 9.37 -4.92 -22.81
CA ILE A 272 9.71 -5.84 -21.71
C ILE A 272 10.84 -5.27 -20.86
N LYS A 273 11.84 -4.63 -21.49
CA LYS A 273 12.95 -3.97 -20.80
C LYS A 273 12.47 -2.91 -19.83
N PHE A 274 11.63 -1.97 -20.29
CA PHE A 274 11.10 -0.92 -19.43
C PHE A 274 10.14 -1.45 -18.36
N LYS A 275 9.25 -2.40 -18.70
CA LYS A 275 8.34 -3.03 -17.72
C LYS A 275 9.12 -3.76 -16.62
N THR A 276 10.19 -4.46 -16.99
CA THR A 276 11.08 -5.17 -16.07
C THR A 276 11.75 -4.21 -15.09
N TYR A 277 12.35 -3.14 -15.60
CA TYR A 277 12.96 -2.15 -14.74
C TYR A 277 11.89 -1.47 -13.87
N LEU A 278 10.77 -1.04 -14.43
CA LEU A 278 9.68 -0.42 -13.68
C LEU A 278 9.26 -1.30 -12.50
N TYR A 279 9.03 -2.60 -12.73
CA TYR A 279 8.72 -3.56 -11.67
C TYR A 279 9.80 -3.58 -10.58
N ALA A 280 11.08 -3.67 -10.95
CA ALA A 280 12.19 -3.67 -10.01
C ALA A 280 12.28 -2.39 -9.16
N PHE A 281 11.87 -1.23 -9.71
CA PHE A 281 11.86 0.05 -8.98
C PHE A 281 10.57 0.28 -8.17
N THR A 282 9.50 -0.46 -8.43
CA THR A 282 8.21 -0.40 -7.72
C THR A 282 7.98 -1.52 -6.70
N LEU A 283 8.92 -2.46 -6.53
CA LEU A 283 8.80 -3.60 -5.61
C LEU A 283 8.23 -3.21 -4.23
N ASP A 284 8.71 -2.11 -3.64
CA ASP A 284 8.33 -1.67 -2.30
C ASP A 284 6.99 -0.88 -2.22
N LYS A 285 6.16 -0.86 -3.27
CA LYS A 285 4.99 0.05 -3.38
C LYS A 285 3.70 -0.70 -3.72
N LYS A 286 2.55 -0.20 -3.23
CA LYS A 286 1.18 -0.71 -3.55
C LYS A 286 0.93 -0.84 -5.07
N GLU A 287 1.68 -0.11 -5.90
CA GLU A 287 1.62 -0.13 -7.37
C GLU A 287 2.15 -1.44 -8.01
N LYS A 288 2.76 -2.36 -7.22
CA LYS A 288 3.27 -3.67 -7.66
C LYS A 288 2.19 -4.57 -8.26
N ASN A 289 0.96 -4.51 -7.73
CA ASN A 289 -0.11 -5.44 -8.07
C ASN A 289 -0.48 -5.46 -9.56
N ASN A 290 -0.30 -4.35 -10.28
CA ASN A 290 -0.62 -4.26 -11.70
C ASN A 290 0.44 -4.92 -12.61
N LEU A 291 1.65 -5.15 -12.12
CA LEU A 291 2.75 -5.74 -12.88
C LEU A 291 3.06 -7.20 -12.49
N ASN A 292 2.41 -7.72 -11.44
CA ASN A 292 2.59 -9.10 -10.99
C ASN A 292 2.23 -10.11 -12.10
N ASP A 293 1.11 -9.88 -12.80
CA ASP A 293 0.68 -10.75 -13.91
C ASP A 293 1.67 -10.70 -15.09
N PHE A 294 2.25 -9.51 -15.36
CA PHE A 294 3.29 -9.38 -16.38
C PHE A 294 4.52 -10.23 -16.04
N ILE A 295 5.02 -10.13 -14.80
CA ILE A 295 6.18 -10.92 -14.37
C ILE A 295 5.87 -12.42 -14.41
N LYS A 296 4.69 -12.82 -13.92
CA LYS A 296 4.24 -14.22 -13.91
C LYS A 296 4.19 -14.82 -15.31
N ASN A 297 3.72 -14.05 -16.30
CA ASN A 297 3.54 -14.54 -17.66
C ASN A 297 4.79 -14.42 -18.54
N ASN A 298 5.84 -13.71 -18.11
CA ASN A 298 7.03 -13.41 -18.94
C ASN A 298 8.35 -13.70 -18.22
N ALA A 299 8.37 -14.59 -17.22
CA ALA A 299 9.51 -14.79 -16.32
C ALA A 299 10.85 -15.03 -17.04
N GLU A 300 10.88 -15.88 -18.08
CA GLU A 300 12.10 -16.16 -18.87
C GLU A 300 12.65 -14.93 -19.60
N GLU A 301 11.78 -14.20 -20.30
CA GLU A 301 12.17 -13.02 -21.09
C GLU A 301 12.63 -11.88 -20.17
N VAL A 302 11.94 -11.70 -19.05
CA VAL A 302 12.33 -10.78 -17.98
C VAL A 302 13.70 -11.16 -17.43
N TYR A 303 13.95 -12.44 -17.15
CA TYR A 303 15.25 -12.91 -16.65
C TYR A 303 16.39 -12.66 -17.64
N LYS A 304 16.21 -13.04 -18.92
CA LYS A 304 17.18 -12.81 -20.01
C LYS A 304 17.53 -11.32 -20.15
N THR A 305 16.56 -10.44 -19.93
CA THR A 305 16.76 -8.97 -19.97
C THR A 305 17.71 -8.47 -18.87
N ILE A 306 17.80 -9.15 -17.73
CA ILE A 306 18.48 -8.64 -16.53
C ILE A 306 19.62 -9.50 -16.00
N GLU A 307 19.87 -10.68 -16.57
CA GLU A 307 20.80 -11.67 -16.04
C GLU A 307 22.21 -11.11 -15.72
N ASN A 308 22.71 -10.22 -16.60
CA ASN A 308 24.04 -9.62 -16.54
C ASN A 308 24.07 -8.25 -15.81
N ASN A 309 22.93 -7.76 -15.34
CA ASN A 309 22.83 -6.44 -14.76
C ASN A 309 23.30 -6.41 -13.28
N LYS A 310 24.06 -5.36 -12.92
CA LYS A 310 24.65 -5.21 -11.57
C LYS A 310 23.87 -4.29 -10.64
N ASN A 311 22.79 -3.66 -11.10
CA ASN A 311 21.95 -2.80 -10.29
C ASN A 311 21.35 -3.58 -9.12
N LYS A 312 21.35 -2.98 -7.93
CA LYS A 312 20.90 -3.65 -6.70
C LYS A 312 19.41 -4.04 -6.73
N LYS A 313 18.54 -3.19 -7.28
CA LYS A 313 17.10 -3.46 -7.38
C LYS A 313 16.81 -4.52 -8.45
N ILE A 314 17.52 -4.47 -9.56
CA ILE A 314 17.43 -5.47 -10.62
C ILE A 314 17.92 -6.85 -10.12
N ASN A 315 19.00 -6.90 -9.34
CA ASN A 315 19.45 -8.15 -8.72
C ASN A 315 18.46 -8.72 -7.70
N LEU A 316 17.73 -7.88 -6.97
CA LEU A 316 16.62 -8.34 -6.11
C LEU A 316 15.51 -8.98 -6.93
N LEU A 317 15.11 -8.35 -8.04
CA LEU A 317 14.15 -8.92 -8.98
C LEU A 317 14.64 -10.26 -9.54
N LYS A 318 15.90 -10.34 -9.98
CA LYS A 318 16.49 -11.59 -10.49
C LYS A 318 16.34 -12.74 -9.51
N ARG A 319 16.59 -12.51 -8.22
CA ARG A 319 16.43 -13.53 -7.18
C ARG A 319 14.98 -13.90 -6.93
N TYR A 320 14.10 -12.89 -6.90
CA TYR A 320 12.66 -13.12 -6.82
C TYR A 320 12.19 -14.03 -7.96
N LEU A 321 12.66 -13.79 -9.19
CA LEU A 321 12.34 -14.62 -10.35
C LEU A 321 12.84 -16.05 -10.16
N ILE A 322 14.12 -16.23 -9.84
CA ILE A 322 14.75 -17.54 -9.60
C ILE A 322 13.98 -18.34 -8.52
N ASN A 323 13.50 -17.67 -7.47
CA ASN A 323 12.80 -18.35 -6.38
C ASN A 323 11.37 -18.77 -6.76
N ASN A 324 10.61 -17.87 -7.39
CA ASN A 324 9.17 -18.07 -7.61
C ASN A 324 8.85 -18.75 -8.95
N PHE A 325 9.72 -18.61 -9.95
CA PHE A 325 9.60 -19.22 -11.28
C PHE A 325 10.75 -20.21 -11.52
N TYR A 326 11.12 -20.92 -10.46
CA TYR A 326 12.27 -21.81 -10.44
C TYR A 326 12.21 -22.88 -11.54
N ASN A 327 11.03 -23.49 -11.74
CA ASN A 327 10.87 -24.58 -12.70
C ASN A 327 10.95 -24.07 -14.14
N GLU A 328 10.44 -22.85 -14.38
CA GLU A 328 10.44 -22.16 -15.66
C GLU A 328 11.86 -21.68 -16.04
N LEU A 329 12.66 -21.28 -15.06
CA LEU A 329 13.98 -20.69 -15.28
C LEU A 329 15.15 -21.70 -15.24
N LYS A 330 14.89 -22.97 -14.91
CA LYS A 330 15.95 -23.96 -14.63
C LYS A 330 17.01 -24.10 -15.71
N GLU A 331 16.60 -24.07 -16.98
CA GLU A 331 17.52 -24.21 -18.14
C GLU A 331 18.36 -22.93 -18.37
N LEU A 332 17.96 -21.79 -17.82
CA LEU A 332 18.61 -20.50 -17.96
C LEU A 332 19.55 -20.16 -16.80
N ILE A 333 19.46 -20.89 -15.67
CA ILE A 333 20.25 -20.62 -14.47
C ILE A 333 21.54 -21.45 -14.51
N PRO A 334 22.73 -20.82 -14.58
CA PRO A 334 23.98 -21.56 -14.48
C PRO A 334 24.10 -22.26 -13.13
N ASN A 335 24.55 -23.52 -13.12
CA ASN A 335 24.71 -24.35 -11.91
C ASN A 335 23.41 -24.57 -11.13
N TYR A 336 22.37 -24.96 -11.85
CA TYR A 336 21.08 -25.36 -11.29
C TYR A 336 21.22 -26.56 -10.32
N ILE A 337 20.63 -26.46 -9.13
CA ILE A 337 20.68 -27.48 -8.08
C ILE A 337 19.26 -27.79 -7.62
N GLU A 338 18.78 -29.02 -7.90
CA GLU A 338 17.46 -29.53 -7.49
C GLU A 338 17.46 -30.21 -6.12
N SER A 339 18.64 -30.58 -5.62
CA SER A 339 18.86 -31.22 -4.33
C SER A 339 20.36 -31.32 -4.05
N PHE A 340 20.71 -31.50 -2.77
CA PHE A 340 22.04 -31.93 -2.35
C PHE A 340 21.94 -33.38 -1.86
N ASN A 341 22.87 -34.24 -2.26
CA ASN A 341 22.86 -35.65 -1.85
C ASN A 341 23.42 -35.83 -0.44
N ASN A 342 24.31 -34.94 -0.01
CA ASN A 342 25.00 -35.00 1.28
C ASN A 342 25.50 -33.61 1.69
N ILE A 343 25.98 -33.51 2.93
CA ILE A 343 26.44 -32.25 3.50
C ILE A 343 27.73 -31.72 2.87
N GLU A 344 28.57 -32.58 2.28
CA GLU A 344 29.81 -32.16 1.60
C GLU A 344 29.51 -31.35 0.34
N GLU A 345 28.50 -31.75 -0.44
CA GLU A 345 28.04 -30.97 -1.59
C GLU A 345 27.52 -29.58 -1.17
N VAL A 346 26.90 -29.47 0.01
CA VAL A 346 26.48 -28.18 0.59
C VAL A 346 27.71 -27.33 0.92
N TYR A 347 28.76 -27.90 1.51
CA TYR A 347 29.99 -27.15 1.80
C TYR A 347 30.66 -26.65 0.52
N ASP A 348 30.83 -27.50 -0.49
CA ASP A 348 31.38 -27.11 -1.79
C ASP A 348 30.56 -25.99 -2.45
N TYR A 349 29.23 -26.07 -2.33
CA TYR A 349 28.34 -25.05 -2.84
C TYR A 349 28.51 -23.73 -2.12
N ILE A 350 28.53 -23.74 -0.78
CA ILE A 350 28.74 -22.54 0.03
C ILE A 350 30.10 -21.93 -0.30
N ASP A 351 31.17 -22.70 -0.35
CA ASP A 351 32.52 -22.20 -0.61
C ASP A 351 32.64 -21.49 -1.98
N LYS A 352 31.88 -21.93 -2.98
CA LYS A 352 31.79 -21.28 -4.30
C LYS A 352 30.95 -20.01 -4.32
N ASN A 353 29.91 -19.93 -3.48
CA ASN A 353 28.90 -18.86 -3.52
C ASN A 353 28.98 -17.86 -2.36
N TYR A 354 29.84 -18.11 -1.38
CA TYR A 354 30.02 -17.25 -0.22
C TYR A 354 30.89 -16.03 -0.55
N ASN A 355 30.29 -14.84 -0.48
CA ASN A 355 31.04 -13.60 -0.68
C ASN A 355 31.80 -13.20 0.59
N LYS A 356 33.12 -13.45 0.61
CA LYS A 356 34.01 -13.07 1.73
C LYS A 356 33.96 -11.58 2.11
N LYS A 357 33.50 -10.67 1.25
CA LYS A 357 33.34 -9.25 1.61
C LYS A 357 32.22 -9.02 2.63
N ASP A 358 31.28 -9.96 2.75
CA ASP A 358 30.11 -9.86 3.62
C ASP A 358 30.32 -10.45 5.01
N ASP A 359 31.49 -11.04 5.30
CA ASP A 359 31.87 -11.65 6.59
C ASP A 359 31.61 -10.72 7.78
N LYS A 360 31.93 -9.43 7.61
CA LYS A 360 31.73 -8.39 8.64
C LYS A 360 30.26 -8.29 9.09
N LYS A 361 29.31 -8.62 8.22
CA LYS A 361 27.88 -8.56 8.52
C LYS A 361 27.42 -9.71 9.42
N VAL A 362 28.14 -10.82 9.45
CA VAL A 362 27.78 -12.05 10.18
C VAL A 362 28.82 -12.49 11.22
N LYS A 363 29.85 -11.68 11.46
CA LYS A 363 30.89 -11.95 12.47
C LYS A 363 30.33 -12.23 13.87
N PHE A 364 29.22 -11.58 14.23
CA PHE A 364 28.55 -11.79 15.52
C PHE A 364 28.08 -13.24 15.74
N ILE A 365 27.94 -14.05 14.68
CA ILE A 365 27.55 -15.47 14.77
C ILE A 365 28.70 -16.32 15.32
N ASP A 366 29.96 -15.85 15.18
CA ASP A 366 31.13 -16.56 15.71
C ASP A 366 31.10 -16.63 17.23
N ASP A 367 30.58 -15.59 17.89
CA ASP A 367 30.53 -15.47 19.34
C ASP A 367 29.28 -16.14 19.97
N ILE A 368 28.37 -16.67 19.14
CA ILE A 368 27.13 -17.33 19.60
C ILE A 368 27.36 -18.84 19.67
N GLU A 369 26.98 -19.46 20.78
CA GLU A 369 27.01 -20.91 20.93
C GLU A 369 25.90 -21.55 20.11
N ILE A 370 26.28 -22.40 19.15
CA ILE A 370 25.37 -23.11 18.25
C ILE A 370 25.77 -24.59 18.29
N GLU A 371 24.86 -25.43 18.76
CA GLU A 371 25.09 -26.87 18.88
C GLU A 371 24.76 -27.59 17.56
N ASN A 372 25.55 -28.62 17.25
CA ASN A 372 25.28 -29.62 16.20
C ASN A 372 25.13 -29.11 14.76
N ILE A 373 25.41 -27.83 14.48
CA ILE A 373 25.38 -27.26 13.12
C ILE A 373 26.61 -26.39 12.88
N ASP A 374 27.23 -26.57 11.70
CA ASP A 374 28.35 -25.76 11.27
C ASP A 374 27.92 -24.29 11.03
N LYS A 375 28.62 -23.36 11.71
CA LYS A 375 28.40 -21.92 11.60
C LYS A 375 28.56 -21.38 10.18
N ARG A 376 29.35 -22.04 9.32
CA ARG A 376 29.48 -21.69 7.89
C ARG A 376 28.14 -21.72 7.17
N ILE A 377 27.34 -22.76 7.44
CA ILE A 377 26.00 -22.92 6.87
C ILE A 377 25.08 -21.81 7.38
N ILE A 378 25.08 -21.58 8.69
CA ILE A 378 24.26 -20.55 9.33
C ILE A 378 24.57 -19.16 8.79
N LYS A 379 25.86 -18.81 8.65
CA LYS A 379 26.30 -17.54 8.07
C LYS A 379 25.82 -17.37 6.63
N TYR A 380 25.92 -18.41 5.81
CA TYR A 380 25.45 -18.39 4.42
C TYR A 380 23.94 -18.12 4.37
N ILE A 381 23.15 -18.92 5.08
CA ILE A 381 21.68 -18.77 5.11
C ILE A 381 21.30 -17.38 5.62
N TYR A 382 21.96 -16.89 6.67
CA TYR A 382 21.70 -15.56 7.23
C TYR A 382 21.95 -14.47 6.20
N LEU A 383 23.05 -14.55 5.44
CA LEU A 383 23.34 -13.60 4.37
C LEU A 383 22.29 -13.66 3.26
N SER A 384 21.86 -14.85 2.85
CA SER A 384 20.81 -15.02 1.84
C SER A 384 19.51 -14.30 2.23
N TYR A 385 19.07 -14.44 3.48
CA TYR A 385 17.89 -13.72 4.00
C TYR A 385 18.15 -12.23 4.24
N LEU A 386 19.33 -11.84 4.71
CA LEU A 386 19.71 -10.44 4.92
C LEU A 386 19.65 -9.63 3.61
N GLU A 387 19.97 -10.27 2.50
CA GLU A 387 19.95 -9.64 1.18
C GLU A 387 18.54 -9.38 0.66
N LEU A 388 17.51 -10.13 1.09
CA LEU A 388 16.10 -9.87 0.73
C LEU A 388 15.57 -8.56 1.34
N LYS A 389 16.30 -7.97 2.29
CA LYS A 389 15.93 -6.73 2.99
C LYS A 389 14.51 -6.81 3.59
N ARG A 390 13.59 -5.95 3.13
CA ARG A 390 12.23 -5.76 3.65
C ARG A 390 11.17 -6.57 2.90
N GLU A 391 11.55 -7.37 1.89
CA GLU A 391 10.65 -8.31 1.20
C GLU A 391 11.14 -9.76 1.38
N PRO A 392 11.24 -10.26 2.62
CA PRO A 392 11.56 -11.67 2.85
C PRO A 392 10.50 -12.59 2.24
N TYR A 393 10.97 -13.72 1.73
CA TYR A 393 10.17 -14.86 1.31
C TYR A 393 10.95 -16.13 1.62
N ARG A 394 10.28 -17.28 1.72
CA ARG A 394 10.96 -18.57 1.92
C ARG A 394 11.80 -18.90 0.69
N ILE A 395 13.11 -19.05 0.88
CA ILE A 395 14.06 -19.28 -0.21
C ILE A 395 14.14 -20.78 -0.50
N LYS A 396 13.66 -21.23 -1.66
CA LYS A 396 13.60 -22.65 -2.05
C LYS A 396 14.96 -23.33 -2.00
N GLN A 397 16.01 -22.63 -2.41
CA GLN A 397 17.38 -23.16 -2.35
C GLN A 397 17.86 -23.45 -0.92
N ILE A 398 17.45 -22.62 0.04
CA ILE A 398 17.79 -22.85 1.44
C ILE A 398 17.04 -24.08 1.98
N ASP A 399 15.82 -24.35 1.51
CA ASP A 399 15.09 -25.56 1.90
C ASP A 399 15.88 -26.83 1.54
N TYR A 400 16.55 -26.89 0.37
CA TYR A 400 17.42 -28.00 0.01
C TYR A 400 18.62 -28.19 0.95
N ILE A 401 19.16 -27.10 1.50
CA ILE A 401 20.24 -27.14 2.49
C ILE A 401 19.69 -27.63 3.83
N THR A 402 18.59 -27.04 4.30
CA THR A 402 18.04 -27.34 5.62
C THR A 402 17.48 -28.76 5.73
N ASN A 403 17.04 -29.36 4.61
CA ASN A 403 16.58 -30.75 4.57
C ASN A 403 17.69 -31.77 4.89
N LEU A 404 18.96 -31.38 4.83
CA LEU A 404 20.10 -32.22 5.22
C LEU A 404 20.58 -31.97 6.66
N LEU A 405 19.97 -31.03 7.38
CA LEU A 405 20.34 -30.67 8.75
C LEU A 405 19.37 -31.31 9.76
N ASP A 406 19.82 -31.45 11.00
CA ASP A 406 18.90 -31.74 12.11
C ASP A 406 17.97 -30.54 12.31
N GLU A 407 16.67 -30.73 12.04
CA GLU A 407 15.65 -29.68 12.05
C GLU A 407 15.58 -28.97 13.40
N LYS A 408 15.62 -29.71 14.51
CA LYS A 408 15.54 -29.16 15.87
C LYS A 408 16.75 -28.28 16.18
N SER A 409 17.95 -28.77 15.89
CA SER A 409 19.18 -28.00 16.06
C SER A 409 19.18 -26.73 15.20
N PHE A 410 18.64 -26.79 13.98
CA PHE A 410 18.58 -25.65 13.07
C PHE A 410 17.61 -24.58 13.55
N ILE A 411 16.40 -24.98 13.94
CA ILE A 411 15.40 -24.07 14.52
C ILE A 411 15.94 -23.44 15.81
N ASN A 412 16.60 -24.24 16.67
CA ASN A 412 17.20 -23.74 17.90
C ASN A 412 18.32 -22.72 17.62
N ALA A 413 19.18 -22.98 16.62
CA ALA A 413 20.19 -22.01 16.20
C ALA A 413 19.57 -20.66 15.79
N MET A 414 18.48 -20.68 15.00
CA MET A 414 17.78 -19.46 14.60
C MET A 414 17.18 -18.71 15.79
N LYS A 415 16.54 -19.45 16.69
CA LYS A 415 15.98 -18.93 17.94
C LYS A 415 17.05 -18.26 18.78
N THR A 416 18.15 -18.97 19.06
CA THR A 416 19.27 -18.47 19.88
C THR A 416 19.87 -17.20 19.29
N ILE A 417 20.10 -17.18 17.98
CA ILE A 417 20.62 -15.98 17.31
C ILE A 417 19.63 -14.81 17.44
N TYR A 418 18.34 -15.05 17.24
CA TYR A 418 17.32 -14.02 17.44
C TYR A 418 17.28 -13.51 18.88
N GLU A 419 17.27 -14.40 19.87
CA GLU A 419 17.17 -14.03 21.29
C GLU A 419 18.38 -13.22 21.78
N ILE A 420 19.59 -13.55 21.32
CA ILE A 420 20.81 -12.83 21.70
C ILE A 420 20.92 -11.49 20.98
N THR A 421 20.56 -11.44 19.70
CA THR A 421 20.90 -10.28 18.84
C THR A 421 19.74 -9.34 18.58
N ASN A 422 18.50 -9.81 18.77
CA ASN A 422 17.26 -9.14 18.40
C ASN A 422 17.23 -8.61 16.95
N LYS A 423 17.93 -9.28 16.02
CA LYS A 423 18.00 -8.87 14.61
C LYS A 423 16.77 -9.36 13.83
N GLU A 424 16.24 -8.51 12.96
CA GLU A 424 15.07 -8.83 12.11
C GLU A 424 15.31 -10.07 11.23
N THR A 425 16.52 -10.22 10.66
CA THR A 425 16.82 -11.36 9.77
C THR A 425 16.75 -12.71 10.50
N SER A 426 17.29 -12.81 11.71
CA SER A 426 17.19 -14.06 12.49
C SER A 426 15.76 -14.33 12.95
N LEU A 427 14.99 -13.29 13.27
CA LEU A 427 13.55 -13.41 13.54
C LEU A 427 12.79 -13.96 12.33
N ILE A 428 13.06 -13.44 11.12
CA ILE A 428 12.45 -13.92 9.87
C ILE A 428 12.80 -15.39 9.64
N MET A 429 14.07 -15.77 9.79
CA MET A 429 14.49 -17.17 9.65
C MET A 429 13.79 -18.06 10.69
N TYR A 430 13.77 -17.64 11.96
CA TYR A 430 13.08 -18.38 13.02
C TYR A 430 11.58 -18.54 12.72
N ALA A 431 10.93 -17.50 12.19
CA ALA A 431 9.54 -17.56 11.78
C ALA A 431 9.27 -18.54 10.63
N ILE A 432 10.12 -18.53 9.59
CA ILE A 432 9.94 -19.37 8.38
C ILE A 432 10.12 -20.85 8.69
N TYR A 433 11.08 -21.19 9.55
CA TYR A 433 11.48 -22.57 9.81
C TYR A 433 10.93 -23.14 11.13
N GLY A 434 10.62 -22.30 12.12
CA GLY A 434 10.22 -22.74 13.45
C GLY A 434 8.73 -23.05 13.64
N GLY A 435 7.94 -22.98 12.58
CA GLY A 435 6.51 -23.32 12.61
C GLY A 435 5.67 -22.49 13.58
N ASP A 436 4.50 -23.02 13.97
CA ASP A 436 3.53 -22.30 14.79
C ASP A 436 4.05 -21.95 16.20
N GLU A 437 4.99 -22.73 16.74
CA GLU A 437 5.63 -22.42 18.03
C GLU A 437 6.45 -21.14 17.95
N ALA A 438 7.30 -21.01 16.92
CA ALA A 438 8.08 -19.81 16.70
C ALA A 438 7.19 -18.58 16.49
N LEU A 439 6.11 -18.71 15.72
CA LEU A 439 5.15 -17.64 15.50
C LEU A 439 4.49 -17.17 16.80
N ARG A 440 4.16 -18.09 17.71
CA ARG A 440 3.62 -17.75 19.05
C ARG A 440 4.62 -16.96 19.89
N GLU A 441 5.88 -17.40 19.93
CA GLU A 441 6.93 -16.73 20.69
C GLU A 441 7.25 -15.33 20.12
N ILE A 442 7.29 -15.20 18.80
CA ILE A 442 7.48 -13.91 18.14
C ILE A 442 6.31 -12.98 18.46
N TYR A 443 5.06 -13.45 18.36
CA TYR A 443 3.89 -12.62 18.66
C TYR A 443 3.86 -12.12 20.11
N LYS A 444 4.35 -12.93 21.07
CA LYS A 444 4.46 -12.50 22.48
C LYS A 444 5.40 -11.29 22.63
N LYS A 445 6.48 -11.21 21.83
CA LYS A 445 7.49 -10.14 21.90
C LYS A 445 7.12 -8.92 21.02
N GLU A 446 6.66 -9.16 19.79
CA GLU A 446 6.51 -8.15 18.73
C GLU A 446 5.07 -7.62 18.55
N LYS A 447 4.15 -7.97 19.44
CA LYS A 447 2.71 -7.73 19.33
C LYS A 447 2.31 -6.42 18.62
N ASP A 448 1.43 -6.54 17.63
CA ASP A 448 0.86 -5.42 16.87
C ASP A 448 1.94 -4.48 16.26
N SER A 449 3.01 -5.08 15.70
CA SER A 449 4.09 -4.38 14.96
C SER A 449 4.08 -4.71 13.47
N LYS A 450 4.72 -3.85 12.65
CA LYS A 450 4.91 -4.10 11.21
C LYS A 450 5.75 -5.35 10.96
N LEU A 451 6.72 -5.64 11.84
CA LEU A 451 7.55 -6.83 11.76
C LEU A 451 6.71 -8.10 12.00
N CYS A 452 5.78 -8.05 12.96
CA CYS A 452 4.85 -9.14 13.21
C CYS A 452 3.92 -9.42 12.02
N LEU A 453 3.41 -8.37 11.36
CA LEU A 453 2.61 -8.53 10.14
C LEU A 453 3.42 -9.17 9.01
N LEU A 454 4.67 -8.75 8.84
CA LEU A 454 5.60 -9.32 7.87
C LEU A 454 5.86 -10.80 8.14
N VAL A 455 6.07 -11.19 9.41
CA VAL A 455 6.23 -12.59 9.80
C VAL A 455 5.03 -13.44 9.42
N PHE A 456 3.82 -12.97 9.71
CA PHE A 456 2.61 -13.71 9.37
C PHE A 456 2.36 -13.75 7.86
N SER A 457 2.71 -12.68 7.13
CA SER A 457 2.54 -12.66 5.66
C SER A 457 3.41 -13.70 4.95
N ILE A 458 4.65 -13.89 5.40
CA ILE A 458 5.56 -14.91 4.85
C ILE A 458 5.06 -16.33 5.16
N ASN A 459 4.45 -16.51 6.34
CA ASN A 459 3.97 -17.82 6.82
C ASN A 459 2.50 -18.05 6.48
N LYS A 460 2.05 -17.62 5.30
CA LYS A 460 0.64 -17.66 4.86
C LYS A 460 -0.02 -19.04 4.85
N ASN A 461 0.77 -20.11 4.80
CA ASN A 461 0.26 -21.49 4.87
C ASN A 461 -0.01 -21.96 6.31
N SER A 462 0.45 -21.22 7.33
CA SER A 462 0.15 -21.50 8.73
C SER A 462 -1.25 -20.99 9.09
N LYS A 463 -2.11 -21.90 9.54
CA LYS A 463 -3.44 -21.56 10.09
C LYS A 463 -3.31 -20.59 11.27
N TYR A 464 -2.29 -20.77 12.11
CA TYR A 464 -1.99 -19.87 13.21
C TYR A 464 -1.66 -18.46 12.71
N ALA A 465 -0.77 -18.31 11.73
CA ALA A 465 -0.43 -17.00 11.16
C ALA A 465 -1.66 -16.26 10.62
N VAL A 466 -2.49 -16.95 9.83
CA VAL A 466 -3.71 -16.36 9.26
C VAL A 466 -4.70 -15.98 10.36
N ASN A 467 -4.94 -16.85 11.34
CA ASN A 467 -5.79 -16.54 12.49
C ASN A 467 -5.27 -15.34 13.30
N MET A 468 -3.95 -15.23 13.45
CA MET A 468 -3.34 -14.09 14.12
C MET A 468 -3.50 -12.79 13.33
N LEU A 469 -3.42 -12.80 12.00
CA LEU A 469 -3.76 -11.64 11.18
C LEU A 469 -5.21 -11.18 11.41
N TYR A 470 -6.19 -12.10 11.42
CA TYR A 470 -7.57 -11.75 11.76
C TYR A 470 -7.71 -11.18 13.18
N ASN A 471 -6.95 -11.70 14.14
CA ASN A 471 -6.92 -11.16 15.50
C ASN A 471 -6.36 -9.73 15.53
N VAL A 472 -5.26 -9.46 14.82
CA VAL A 472 -4.66 -8.12 14.72
C VAL A 472 -5.63 -7.15 14.04
N PHE A 473 -6.23 -7.55 12.91
CA PHE A 473 -7.23 -6.76 12.18
C PHE A 473 -8.38 -6.33 13.10
N ARG A 474 -8.92 -7.25 13.91
CA ARG A 474 -10.03 -6.96 14.82
C ARG A 474 -9.61 -6.14 16.05
N LYS A 475 -8.52 -6.53 16.72
CA LYS A 475 -8.19 -6.06 18.08
C LYS A 475 -7.20 -4.90 18.13
N SER A 476 -6.41 -4.69 17.07
CA SER A 476 -5.40 -3.63 17.08
C SER A 476 -6.03 -2.25 17.29
N LYS A 477 -5.43 -1.44 18.15
CA LYS A 477 -5.81 -0.04 18.34
C LYS A 477 -5.13 0.90 17.34
N LYS A 478 -4.14 0.41 16.59
CA LYS A 478 -3.36 1.19 15.61
C LYS A 478 -4.04 1.07 14.25
N SER A 479 -4.60 2.17 13.74
CA SER A 479 -5.30 2.21 12.44
C SER A 479 -4.39 1.79 11.28
N GLU A 480 -3.14 2.26 11.25
CA GLU A 480 -2.16 1.89 10.23
C GLU A 480 -1.91 0.36 10.19
N ILE A 481 -1.79 -0.27 11.36
CA ILE A 481 -1.61 -1.73 11.44
C ILE A 481 -2.86 -2.45 10.95
N LYS A 482 -4.07 -1.96 11.26
CA LYS A 482 -5.31 -2.55 10.75
C LYS A 482 -5.38 -2.49 9.23
N GLU A 483 -5.11 -1.33 8.63
CA GLU A 483 -5.10 -1.16 7.16
C GLU A 483 -4.06 -2.08 6.51
N MET A 484 -2.84 -2.15 7.05
CA MET A 484 -1.82 -3.06 6.54
C MET A 484 -2.25 -4.53 6.65
N THR A 485 -2.89 -4.90 7.76
CA THR A 485 -3.36 -6.29 7.99
C THR A 485 -4.47 -6.66 7.01
N GLU A 486 -5.39 -5.74 6.74
CA GLU A 486 -6.48 -5.93 5.78
C GLU A 486 -5.94 -6.24 4.39
N ILE A 487 -4.98 -5.43 3.91
CA ILE A 487 -4.31 -5.63 2.61
C ILE A 487 -3.66 -7.02 2.54
N ILE A 488 -2.94 -7.42 3.60
CA ILE A 488 -2.30 -8.75 3.65
C ILE A 488 -3.34 -9.87 3.55
N ILE A 489 -4.45 -9.76 4.28
CA ILE A 489 -5.52 -10.77 4.26
C ILE A 489 -6.19 -10.84 2.87
N GLU A 490 -6.44 -9.70 2.24
CA GLU A 490 -7.01 -9.63 0.89
C GLU A 490 -6.09 -10.27 -0.16
N GLU A 491 -4.78 -9.99 -0.08
CA GLU A 491 -3.78 -10.60 -0.96
C GLU A 491 -3.74 -12.12 -0.78
N MET A 492 -3.69 -12.61 0.46
CA MET A 492 -3.73 -14.06 0.75
C MET A 492 -5.00 -14.73 0.23
N ALA A 493 -6.16 -14.09 0.40
CA ALA A 493 -7.44 -14.64 -0.06
C ALA A 493 -7.43 -14.77 -1.59
N LYS A 494 -6.98 -13.71 -2.29
CA LYS A 494 -6.85 -13.69 -3.75
C LYS A 494 -5.90 -14.77 -4.26
N GLU A 495 -4.74 -14.95 -3.63
CA GLU A 495 -3.77 -15.99 -4.01
C GLU A 495 -4.33 -17.41 -3.91
N ASN A 496 -5.26 -17.65 -2.99
CA ASN A 496 -5.89 -18.96 -2.76
C ASN A 496 -7.21 -19.15 -3.52
N ASN A 497 -7.62 -18.18 -4.35
CA ASN A 497 -8.95 -18.14 -4.98
C ASN A 497 -10.10 -18.26 -3.96
N LEU A 498 -9.93 -17.64 -2.79
CA LEU A 498 -10.92 -17.58 -1.73
C LEU A 498 -11.38 -16.13 -1.53
N SER A 499 -12.59 -15.96 -1.02
CA SER A 499 -12.98 -14.72 -0.36
C SER A 499 -12.30 -14.59 1.00
N VAL A 500 -12.22 -13.36 1.51
CA VAL A 500 -11.70 -13.08 2.85
C VAL A 500 -12.38 -13.96 3.90
N TYR A 501 -13.71 -14.06 3.91
CA TYR A 501 -14.39 -14.89 4.92
C TYR A 501 -14.09 -16.39 4.78
N GLU A 502 -13.97 -16.93 3.57
CA GLU A 502 -13.61 -18.33 3.33
C GLU A 502 -12.19 -18.64 3.84
N LEU A 503 -11.23 -17.74 3.60
CA LEU A 503 -9.89 -17.85 4.18
C LEU A 503 -9.95 -17.86 5.70
N GLY A 504 -10.79 -17.01 6.31
CA GLY A 504 -11.00 -16.95 7.76
C GLY A 504 -11.65 -18.21 8.35
N LEU A 505 -12.48 -18.92 7.60
CA LEU A 505 -13.03 -20.22 7.99
C LEU A 505 -11.97 -21.33 7.91
N LYS A 506 -11.19 -21.38 6.82
CA LYS A 506 -10.10 -22.37 6.63
C LYS A 506 -8.98 -22.24 7.65
N ALA A 507 -8.74 -21.02 8.14
CA ALA A 507 -7.72 -20.72 9.12
C ALA A 507 -8.06 -21.15 10.56
N VAL A 508 -9.26 -21.65 10.84
CA VAL A 508 -9.62 -22.09 12.20
C VAL A 508 -8.75 -23.28 12.60
N GLU A 509 -7.93 -23.07 13.63
CA GLU A 509 -7.07 -24.10 14.22
C GLU A 509 -7.92 -25.16 14.92
N ASN A 510 -7.51 -26.43 14.85
CA ASN A 510 -8.16 -27.52 15.57
C ASN A 510 -7.50 -27.83 16.93
N PHE A 511 -6.45 -27.08 17.30
CA PHE A 511 -5.60 -27.30 18.48
C PHE A 511 -5.11 -28.75 18.67
N GLY A 512 -5.06 -29.57 17.63
CA GLY A 512 -4.73 -31.00 17.75
C GLY A 512 -5.84 -31.86 18.37
N PHE A 513 -7.08 -31.38 18.45
CA PHE A 513 -8.25 -32.21 18.68
C PHE A 513 -8.48 -33.12 17.46
N ASP A 514 -8.87 -34.36 17.72
CA ASP A 514 -9.32 -35.31 16.72
C ASP A 514 -10.80 -35.08 16.35
N ARG A 515 -11.35 -35.95 15.49
CA ARG A 515 -12.75 -35.89 15.06
C ARG A 515 -13.78 -36.16 16.17
N ASN A 516 -13.36 -36.78 17.27
CA ASN A 516 -14.22 -37.00 18.43
C ASN A 516 -14.12 -35.83 19.43
N ALA A 517 -13.49 -34.72 19.03
CA ALA A 517 -13.23 -33.56 19.85
C ALA A 517 -12.36 -33.89 21.09
N GLU A 518 -11.48 -34.89 20.97
CA GLU A 518 -10.55 -35.31 22.02
C GLU A 518 -9.11 -34.97 21.64
N LYS A 519 -8.32 -34.55 22.63
CA LYS A 519 -6.87 -34.35 22.48
C LYS A 519 -6.13 -35.10 23.58
N ILE A 520 -5.31 -36.06 23.19
CA ILE A 520 -4.44 -36.80 24.11
C ILE A 520 -3.24 -35.94 24.51
N ILE A 521 -2.94 -35.88 25.81
CA ILE A 521 -1.83 -35.09 26.36
C ILE A 521 -1.06 -35.87 27.43
N ASN A 522 0.14 -35.38 27.75
CA ASN A 522 0.99 -35.89 28.84
C ASN A 522 1.19 -37.41 28.79
N ASN A 523 1.86 -37.88 27.73
CA ASN A 523 2.21 -39.29 27.49
C ASN A 523 1.00 -40.25 27.55
N SER A 524 -0.12 -39.84 26.96
CA SER A 524 -1.33 -40.65 26.84
C SER A 524 -2.04 -41.01 28.15
N GLN A 525 -1.75 -40.31 29.25
CA GLN A 525 -2.46 -40.51 30.51
C GLN A 525 -3.74 -39.67 30.62
N TYR A 526 -3.79 -38.51 29.97
CA TYR A 526 -4.92 -37.59 30.08
C TYR A 526 -5.42 -37.19 28.70
N LYS A 527 -6.69 -36.78 28.63
CA LYS A 527 -7.25 -36.14 27.44
C LYS A 527 -8.00 -34.87 27.78
N ILE A 528 -7.95 -33.91 26.86
CA ILE A 528 -8.81 -32.74 26.84
C ILE A 528 -10.01 -33.09 25.94
N ILE A 529 -11.23 -32.84 26.41
CA ILE A 529 -12.46 -33.09 25.66
C ILE A 529 -13.15 -31.74 25.41
N LEU A 530 -13.42 -31.40 24.16
CA LEU A 530 -14.24 -30.25 23.80
C LEU A 530 -15.71 -30.68 23.75
N LYS A 531 -16.56 -29.99 24.52
CA LYS A 531 -18.00 -30.24 24.61
C LYS A 531 -18.78 -29.39 23.62
N ASN A 532 -20.00 -29.83 23.32
CA ASN A 532 -20.94 -29.13 22.42
C ASN A 532 -21.35 -27.73 22.91
N ASN A 533 -21.19 -27.45 24.22
CA ASN A 533 -21.39 -26.12 24.80
C ASN A 533 -20.11 -25.24 24.79
N TYR A 534 -19.12 -25.59 23.98
CA TYR A 534 -17.83 -24.89 23.80
C TYR A 534 -16.88 -24.94 25.01
N THR A 535 -17.22 -25.67 26.08
CA THR A 535 -16.34 -25.84 27.23
C THR A 535 -15.35 -26.98 27.01
N ILE A 536 -14.20 -26.93 27.69
CA ILE A 536 -13.27 -28.04 27.70
C ILE A 536 -13.18 -28.69 29.06
N GLU A 537 -13.22 -30.02 29.06
CA GLU A 537 -13.02 -30.87 30.21
C GLU A 537 -11.65 -31.53 30.16
N LEU A 538 -11.05 -31.73 31.32
CA LEU A 538 -9.83 -32.53 31.46
C LEU A 538 -10.22 -33.88 32.04
N PHE A 539 -9.79 -34.97 31.41
CA PHE A 539 -10.17 -36.32 31.79
C PHE A 539 -8.93 -37.17 32.04
N ASP A 540 -8.92 -37.91 33.15
CA ASP A 540 -7.90 -38.91 33.46
C ASP A 540 -8.33 -40.25 32.87
N ILE A 541 -7.56 -40.75 31.90
CA ILE A 541 -7.89 -41.97 31.15
C ILE A 541 -7.76 -43.20 32.05
N LYS A 542 -6.76 -43.23 32.94
CA LYS A 542 -6.50 -44.38 33.81
C LYS A 542 -7.52 -44.49 34.93
N GLU A 543 -7.89 -43.34 35.50
CA GLU A 543 -8.81 -43.26 36.63
C GLU A 543 -10.29 -43.14 36.20
N ASN A 544 -10.54 -43.06 34.90
CA ASN A 544 -11.86 -42.91 34.28
C ASN A 544 -12.71 -41.78 34.92
N LYS A 545 -12.09 -40.61 35.13
CA LYS A 545 -12.75 -39.49 35.83
C LYS A 545 -12.40 -38.10 35.27
N THR A 546 -13.35 -37.19 35.33
CA THR A 546 -13.16 -35.77 34.99
C THR A 546 -12.46 -35.02 36.12
N LEU A 547 -11.46 -34.22 35.76
CA LEU A 547 -10.64 -33.43 36.66
C LEU A 547 -11.16 -31.99 36.76
N LYS A 548 -11.39 -31.52 37.99
CA LYS A 548 -11.84 -30.14 38.26
C LYS A 548 -10.74 -29.10 38.08
N GLN A 549 -9.47 -29.48 38.22
CA GLN A 549 -8.32 -28.58 38.16
C GLN A 549 -7.18 -29.23 37.36
N ILE A 550 -6.28 -28.40 36.83
CA ILE A 550 -5.08 -28.88 36.13
C ILE A 550 -4.14 -29.54 37.17
N PRO A 551 -3.72 -30.79 36.97
CA PRO A 551 -2.81 -31.48 37.89
C PRO A 551 -1.50 -30.71 38.13
N LYS A 552 -1.04 -30.69 39.38
CA LYS A 552 0.18 -29.95 39.78
C LYS A 552 1.46 -30.50 39.15
N ASN A 553 1.48 -31.80 38.86
CA ASN A 553 2.61 -32.53 38.30
C ASN A 553 2.82 -32.33 36.79
N PHE A 554 1.92 -31.64 36.09
CA PHE A 554 2.15 -31.31 34.68
C PHE A 554 3.32 -30.35 34.53
N ASP A 555 4.11 -30.48 33.47
CA ASP A 555 5.13 -29.50 33.13
C ASP A 555 4.50 -28.15 32.72
N ASP A 556 5.32 -27.10 32.68
CA ASP A 556 4.84 -25.74 32.40
C ASP A 556 4.34 -25.57 30.95
N SER A 557 4.86 -26.35 30.00
CA SER A 557 4.41 -26.33 28.61
C SER A 557 2.98 -26.87 28.51
N THR A 558 2.74 -28.05 29.07
CA THR A 558 1.41 -28.69 29.11
C THR A 558 0.39 -27.82 29.85
N LYS A 559 0.77 -27.25 31.00
CA LYS A 559 -0.07 -26.29 31.75
C LYS A 559 -0.40 -25.05 30.92
N GLY A 560 0.61 -24.52 30.22
CA GLY A 560 0.48 -23.36 29.34
C GLY A 560 -0.48 -23.61 28.19
N GLU A 561 -0.35 -24.75 27.53
CA GLU A 561 -1.22 -25.16 26.42
C GLU A 561 -2.69 -25.29 26.86
N ILE A 562 -2.97 -25.98 27.97
CA ILE A 562 -4.34 -26.13 28.47
C ILE A 562 -4.97 -24.76 28.76
N LYS A 563 -4.23 -23.86 29.42
CA LYS A 563 -4.71 -22.50 29.71
C LYS A 563 -4.96 -21.69 28.44
N TYR A 564 -4.11 -21.88 27.43
CA TYR A 564 -4.25 -21.21 26.14
C TYR A 564 -5.51 -21.71 25.40
N ILE A 565 -5.71 -23.02 25.27
CA ILE A 565 -6.89 -23.61 24.63
C ILE A 565 -8.18 -23.14 25.34
N LYS A 566 -8.21 -23.16 26.69
CA LYS A 566 -9.35 -22.67 27.49
C LYS A 566 -9.71 -21.22 27.18
N LYS A 567 -8.70 -20.39 26.90
CA LYS A 567 -8.86 -18.97 26.65
C LYS A 567 -9.26 -18.68 25.20
N GLU A 568 -8.73 -19.43 24.24
CA GLU A 568 -8.91 -19.13 22.82
C GLU A 568 -10.20 -19.67 22.23
N ILE A 569 -10.69 -20.84 22.65
CA ILE A 569 -11.93 -21.43 22.11
C ILE A 569 -13.11 -20.44 22.18
N PRO A 570 -13.45 -19.81 23.33
CA PRO A 570 -14.55 -18.86 23.38
C PRO A 570 -14.38 -17.66 22.43
N ASN A 571 -13.13 -17.21 22.21
CA ASN A 571 -12.84 -16.14 21.27
C ASN A 571 -13.05 -16.60 19.82
N ILE A 572 -12.61 -17.82 19.47
CA ILE A 572 -12.82 -18.40 18.15
C ILE A 572 -14.32 -18.53 17.88
N ILE A 573 -15.09 -19.09 18.82
CA ILE A 573 -16.54 -19.27 18.65
C ILE A 573 -17.22 -17.92 18.42
N LYS A 574 -16.95 -16.93 19.27
CA LYS A 574 -17.49 -15.56 19.10
C LYS A 574 -17.15 -14.98 17.72
N ASN A 575 -15.91 -15.14 17.29
CA ASN A 575 -15.43 -14.63 16.02
C ASN A 575 -16.06 -15.33 14.82
N GLN A 576 -16.23 -16.66 14.89
CA GLN A 576 -16.82 -17.44 13.81
C GLN A 576 -18.33 -17.29 13.77
N SER A 577 -19.02 -17.10 14.90
CA SER A 577 -20.41 -16.63 14.92
C SER A 577 -20.59 -15.35 14.12
N ASN A 578 -19.73 -14.34 14.33
CA ASN A 578 -19.79 -13.09 13.58
C ASN A 578 -19.53 -13.30 12.07
N ASN A 579 -18.59 -14.17 11.70
CA ASN A 579 -18.34 -14.52 10.30
C ASN A 579 -19.54 -15.24 9.67
N LEU A 580 -20.16 -16.18 10.39
CA LEU A 580 -21.33 -16.93 9.93
C LEU A 580 -22.57 -16.05 9.76
N ILE A 581 -22.72 -14.99 10.57
CA ILE A 581 -23.78 -13.99 10.35
C ILE A 581 -23.61 -13.28 9.00
N LYS A 582 -22.36 -12.96 8.59
CA LYS A 582 -22.09 -12.37 7.28
C LYS A 582 -22.36 -13.35 6.14
N ILE A 583 -22.03 -14.62 6.36
CA ILE A 583 -22.34 -15.70 5.41
C ILE A 583 -23.86 -15.92 5.30
N LEU A 584 -24.59 -15.83 6.41
CA LEU A 584 -26.07 -15.88 6.44
C LEU A 584 -26.67 -14.71 5.65
N LEU A 585 -26.17 -13.48 5.87
CA LEU A 585 -26.59 -12.27 5.15
C LEU A 585 -26.36 -12.41 3.63
N ALA A 586 -25.20 -12.93 3.25
CA ALA A 586 -24.81 -13.12 1.87
C ALA A 586 -25.51 -14.30 1.19
N GLY A 587 -25.91 -15.30 1.97
CA GLY A 587 -26.56 -16.48 1.43
C GLY A 587 -25.65 -17.35 0.57
N LYS A 588 -24.35 -17.35 0.89
CA LYS A 588 -23.31 -18.03 0.11
C LYS A 588 -23.53 -19.55 0.14
N LYS A 589 -23.44 -20.16 -1.05
CA LYS A 589 -23.41 -21.61 -1.22
C LYS A 589 -21.96 -22.09 -1.33
N TYR A 590 -21.68 -23.22 -0.72
CA TYR A 590 -20.40 -23.93 -0.76
C TYR A 590 -20.60 -25.30 -1.37
N ASP A 591 -19.61 -25.83 -2.07
CA ASP A 591 -19.60 -27.26 -2.37
C ASP A 591 -19.53 -28.07 -1.07
N PHE A 592 -20.08 -29.28 -1.11
CA PHE A 592 -20.15 -30.12 0.09
C PHE A 592 -18.76 -30.50 0.63
N ASN A 593 -17.73 -30.61 -0.22
CA ASN A 593 -16.38 -30.90 0.25
C ASN A 593 -15.81 -29.76 1.09
N PHE A 594 -16.01 -28.50 0.67
CA PHE A 594 -15.66 -27.33 1.47
C PHE A 594 -16.45 -27.31 2.79
N PHE A 595 -17.77 -27.56 2.75
CA PHE A 595 -18.58 -27.65 3.96
C PHE A 595 -18.06 -28.73 4.92
N LYS A 596 -17.73 -29.91 4.40
CA LYS A 596 -17.20 -31.03 5.18
C LYS A 596 -15.84 -30.70 5.78
N GLU A 597 -14.91 -30.16 5.01
CA GLU A 597 -13.58 -29.74 5.48
C GLU A 597 -13.67 -28.76 6.65
N ILE A 598 -14.55 -27.76 6.52
CA ILE A 598 -14.69 -26.68 7.51
C ILE A 598 -15.53 -27.11 8.70
N PHE A 599 -16.71 -27.65 8.48
CA PHE A 599 -17.73 -27.82 9.52
C PHE A 599 -17.84 -29.26 10.01
N ILE A 600 -17.30 -30.27 9.33
CA ILE A 600 -17.39 -31.65 9.79
C ILE A 600 -16.03 -32.12 10.32
N ASP A 601 -14.97 -31.94 9.55
CA ASP A 601 -13.63 -32.41 9.89
C ASP A 601 -12.92 -31.56 10.95
N ASN A 602 -13.31 -30.30 11.13
CA ASN A 602 -12.75 -29.44 12.18
C ASN A 602 -13.61 -29.52 13.46
N PRO A 603 -13.09 -30.06 14.57
CA PRO A 603 -13.87 -30.30 15.78
C PRO A 603 -14.41 -29.02 16.46
N ILE A 604 -13.74 -27.88 16.28
CA ILE A 604 -14.24 -26.60 16.82
C ILE A 604 -15.40 -26.09 15.98
N MET A 605 -15.26 -26.13 14.66
CA MET A 605 -16.30 -25.70 13.74
C MET A 605 -17.47 -26.68 13.68
N ASN A 606 -17.26 -27.95 14.03
CA ASN A 606 -18.29 -28.98 14.07
C ASN A 606 -19.44 -28.68 15.01
N ILE A 607 -19.17 -27.95 16.08
CA ILE A 607 -20.23 -27.48 16.98
C ILE A 607 -21.22 -26.58 16.24
N PHE A 608 -20.78 -25.78 15.26
CA PHE A 608 -21.71 -25.00 14.42
C PHE A 608 -22.52 -25.88 13.48
N ALA A 609 -21.95 -26.95 12.92
CA ALA A 609 -22.70 -27.91 12.10
C ALA A 609 -23.83 -28.57 12.88
N ILE A 610 -23.58 -28.89 14.15
CA ILE A 610 -24.53 -29.54 15.06
C ILE A 610 -25.66 -28.59 15.46
N ASN A 611 -25.36 -27.32 15.74
CA ASN A 611 -26.32 -26.36 16.31
C ASN A 611 -27.02 -25.47 15.28
N LEU A 612 -26.66 -25.55 14.00
CA LEU A 612 -27.25 -24.76 12.92
C LEU A 612 -27.95 -25.64 11.89
N VAL A 613 -28.94 -25.06 11.22
CA VAL A 613 -29.68 -25.69 10.13
C VAL A 613 -29.11 -25.21 8.78
N TRP A 614 -29.00 -26.13 7.84
CA TRP A 614 -28.36 -25.92 6.54
C TRP A 614 -29.32 -26.28 5.41
N ASN A 615 -29.20 -25.59 4.28
CA ASN A 615 -29.92 -25.91 3.05
C ASN A 615 -29.02 -26.81 2.20
N LEU A 616 -29.62 -27.84 1.63
CA LEU A 616 -28.99 -28.74 0.66
C LEU A 616 -29.51 -28.44 -0.75
N PHE A 617 -28.60 -28.39 -1.71
CA PHE A 617 -28.91 -28.21 -3.12
C PHE A 617 -28.22 -29.28 -3.97
N ASP A 618 -28.87 -29.71 -5.05
CA ASP A 618 -28.28 -30.63 -6.02
C ASP A 618 -27.15 -29.96 -6.85
N GLU A 619 -26.49 -30.72 -7.73
CA GLU A 619 -25.46 -30.18 -8.63
C GLU A 619 -25.95 -29.07 -9.58
N ASN A 620 -27.26 -28.98 -9.79
CA ASN A 620 -27.91 -27.97 -10.63
C ASN A 620 -28.41 -26.76 -9.81
N ASN A 621 -28.01 -26.67 -8.54
CA ASN A 621 -28.38 -25.61 -7.60
C ASN A 621 -29.87 -25.59 -7.19
N ASN A 622 -30.63 -26.64 -7.46
CA ASN A 622 -32.03 -26.77 -7.03
C ASN A 622 -32.08 -27.14 -5.54
N PHE A 623 -32.99 -26.53 -4.80
CA PHE A 623 -33.18 -26.83 -3.38
C PHE A 623 -33.75 -28.24 -3.21
N ILE A 624 -33.15 -29.03 -2.31
CA ILE A 624 -33.59 -30.38 -1.97
C ILE A 624 -34.34 -30.36 -0.64
N THR A 625 -33.65 -29.98 0.44
CA THR A 625 -34.18 -29.99 1.81
C THR A 625 -33.33 -29.10 2.71
N THR A 626 -33.87 -28.76 3.88
CA THR A 626 -33.08 -28.35 5.04
C THR A 626 -32.58 -29.57 5.81
N PHE A 627 -31.40 -29.47 6.45
CA PHE A 627 -30.83 -30.52 7.26
C PHE A 627 -29.98 -30.00 8.42
N ARG A 628 -29.67 -30.87 9.38
CA ARG A 628 -28.72 -30.66 10.48
C ARG A 628 -27.74 -31.84 10.54
N TYR A 629 -26.53 -31.60 11.03
CA TYR A 629 -25.57 -32.68 11.34
C TYR A 629 -25.79 -33.20 12.76
N SER A 630 -25.98 -34.50 12.94
CA SER A 630 -26.34 -35.09 14.24
C SER A 630 -25.15 -35.26 15.20
N GLY A 631 -23.91 -35.15 14.71
CA GLY A 631 -22.69 -35.35 15.50
C GLY A 631 -22.02 -36.71 15.28
N ASP A 632 -22.77 -37.71 14.80
CA ASP A 632 -22.35 -39.11 14.66
C ASP A 632 -22.02 -39.52 13.20
N GLY A 633 -21.98 -38.56 12.28
CA GLY A 633 -21.82 -38.81 10.85
C GLY A 633 -23.13 -38.73 10.06
N SER A 634 -24.29 -38.76 10.72
CA SER A 634 -25.60 -38.68 10.07
C SER A 634 -26.10 -37.24 9.87
N TYR A 635 -26.99 -37.08 8.90
CA TYR A 635 -27.69 -35.83 8.61
C TYR A 635 -29.19 -36.09 8.66
N THR A 636 -29.94 -35.23 9.32
CA THR A 636 -31.41 -35.37 9.42
C THR A 636 -32.13 -34.10 8.99
N ASN A 637 -33.35 -34.23 8.47
CA ASN A 637 -34.25 -33.11 8.17
C ASN A 637 -35.09 -32.74 9.41
N CYS A 638 -36.07 -31.84 9.23
CA CYS A 638 -36.94 -31.39 10.32
C CYS A 638 -37.92 -32.44 10.85
N ASP A 639 -38.06 -33.59 10.18
CA ASP A 639 -38.89 -34.73 10.56
C ASP A 639 -38.04 -35.90 11.13
N ASP A 640 -36.75 -35.65 11.38
CA ASP A 640 -35.75 -36.66 11.79
C ASP A 640 -35.47 -37.77 10.76
N ASP A 641 -35.90 -37.58 9.51
CA ASP A 641 -35.56 -38.49 8.41
C ASP A 641 -34.10 -38.28 7.98
N THR A 642 -33.43 -39.39 7.63
CA THR A 642 -32.04 -39.36 7.15
C THR A 642 -31.92 -38.67 5.79
N VAL A 643 -30.96 -37.75 5.68
CA VAL A 643 -30.63 -37.01 4.45
C VAL A 643 -29.32 -37.54 3.87
N ASN A 644 -29.37 -38.04 2.64
CA ASN A 644 -28.19 -38.47 1.89
C ASN A 644 -27.57 -37.30 1.11
N ILE A 645 -26.27 -37.06 1.29
CA ILE A 645 -25.56 -35.94 0.67
C ILE A 645 -24.43 -36.46 -0.21
N ASN A 646 -24.45 -36.07 -1.50
CA ASN A 646 -23.38 -36.38 -2.45
C ASN A 646 -22.28 -35.31 -2.43
N ASN A 647 -21.07 -35.67 -2.82
CA ASN A 647 -19.91 -34.76 -2.80
C ASN A 647 -20.01 -33.58 -3.79
N ASN A 648 -20.84 -33.70 -4.83
CA ASN A 648 -21.08 -32.65 -5.83
C ASN A 648 -22.24 -31.70 -5.48
N TYR A 649 -22.90 -31.92 -4.34
CA TYR A 649 -23.99 -31.06 -3.87
C TYR A 649 -23.46 -29.76 -3.26
N PHE A 650 -24.35 -28.78 -3.13
CA PHE A 650 -24.05 -27.51 -2.48
C PHE A 650 -24.78 -27.36 -1.16
N VAL A 651 -24.15 -26.68 -0.22
CA VAL A 651 -24.70 -26.37 1.11
C VAL A 651 -24.67 -24.86 1.33
N SER A 652 -25.73 -24.32 1.91
CA SER A 652 -25.72 -22.96 2.46
C SER A 652 -26.31 -22.92 3.86
N LEU A 653 -25.96 -21.90 4.62
CA LEU A 653 -26.63 -21.66 5.89
C LEU A 653 -28.07 -21.22 5.64
N SER A 654 -29.03 -21.82 6.34
CA SER A 654 -30.44 -21.57 6.05
C SER A 654 -30.96 -20.27 6.66
N SER A 655 -31.88 -19.60 5.96
CA SER A 655 -32.60 -18.43 6.48
C SER A 655 -34.10 -18.73 6.59
N PRO A 656 -34.77 -18.43 7.72
CA PRO A 656 -36.20 -18.71 7.87
C PRO A 656 -37.10 -18.04 6.82
N ILE A 657 -36.72 -16.88 6.29
CA ILE A 657 -37.51 -16.17 5.25
C ILE A 657 -37.60 -16.94 3.91
N GLU A 658 -36.84 -18.02 3.77
CA GLU A 658 -36.81 -18.88 2.59
C GLU A 658 -37.47 -20.23 2.83
N MET A 659 -38.16 -20.38 3.97
CA MET A 659 -38.84 -21.59 4.39
C MET A 659 -40.33 -21.34 4.59
N GLU A 660 -41.11 -22.41 4.45
CA GLU A 660 -42.50 -22.40 4.89
C GLU A 660 -42.59 -22.40 6.42
N GLU A 661 -43.62 -21.74 6.95
CA GLU A 661 -43.82 -21.58 8.41
C GLU A 661 -43.87 -22.93 9.14
N GLU A 662 -44.46 -23.97 8.52
CA GLU A 662 -44.52 -25.32 9.10
C GLU A 662 -43.11 -25.89 9.35
N ILE A 663 -42.21 -25.75 8.37
CA ILE A 663 -40.82 -26.21 8.46
C ILE A 663 -40.08 -25.43 9.56
N ILE A 664 -40.32 -24.11 9.68
CA ILE A 664 -39.73 -23.27 10.74
C ILE A 664 -40.16 -23.76 12.13
N VAL A 665 -41.44 -24.08 12.31
CA VAL A 665 -41.98 -24.60 13.58
C VAL A 665 -41.37 -25.95 13.93
N LYS A 666 -41.25 -26.87 12.97
CA LYS A 666 -40.60 -28.17 13.17
C LYS A 666 -39.14 -28.02 13.59
N TRP A 667 -38.36 -27.17 12.92
CA TRP A 667 -36.97 -26.92 13.30
C TRP A 667 -36.84 -26.31 14.69
N LYS A 668 -37.67 -25.33 15.06
CA LYS A 668 -37.66 -24.75 16.40
C LYS A 668 -37.90 -25.80 17.47
N LYS A 669 -38.91 -26.67 17.25
CA LYS A 669 -39.22 -27.78 18.15
C LYS A 669 -38.06 -28.76 18.25
N GLN A 670 -37.48 -29.17 17.12
CA GLN A 670 -36.37 -30.12 17.12
C GLN A 670 -35.13 -29.55 17.84
N LEU A 671 -34.80 -28.27 17.64
CA LEU A 671 -33.71 -27.60 18.36
C LEU A 671 -33.94 -27.57 19.88
N GLU A 672 -35.20 -27.39 20.31
CA GLU A 672 -35.59 -27.45 21.72
C GLU A 672 -35.51 -28.88 22.27
N ASP A 673 -36.06 -29.87 21.56
CA ASP A 673 -36.09 -31.29 21.95
C ASP A 673 -34.67 -31.87 22.16
N TYR A 674 -33.68 -31.40 21.39
CA TYR A 674 -32.27 -31.79 21.52
C TYR A 674 -31.43 -30.84 22.41
N GLU A 675 -32.05 -29.87 23.08
CA GLU A 675 -31.39 -28.88 23.93
C GLU A 675 -30.24 -28.13 23.21
N LEU A 676 -30.41 -27.84 21.92
CA LEU A 676 -29.40 -27.22 21.08
C LEU A 676 -29.46 -25.69 21.16
N SER A 677 -28.31 -25.06 21.40
CA SER A 677 -28.20 -23.60 21.50
C SER A 677 -27.53 -23.02 20.26
N GLN A 678 -28.28 -22.23 19.50
CA GLN A 678 -27.77 -21.65 18.27
C GLN A 678 -26.69 -20.59 18.54
N PRO A 679 -25.48 -20.72 17.96
CA PRO A 679 -24.39 -19.76 18.14
C PRO A 679 -24.62 -18.41 17.44
N ILE A 680 -25.65 -18.32 16.59
CA ILE A 680 -26.10 -17.11 15.90
C ILE A 680 -27.63 -17.07 15.90
N MET A 681 -28.21 -15.89 15.67
CA MET A 681 -29.66 -15.68 15.62
C MET A 681 -30.26 -16.18 14.30
N GLN A 682 -30.30 -17.50 14.10
CA GLN A 682 -30.86 -18.11 12.88
C GLN A 682 -32.37 -18.34 12.99
N PHE A 683 -32.83 -19.07 14.02
CA PHE A 683 -34.24 -19.32 14.31
C PHE A 683 -34.62 -18.62 15.62
N THR A 684 -35.13 -17.40 15.51
CA THR A 684 -35.61 -16.62 16.66
C THR A 684 -37.12 -16.75 16.84
N ASN A 685 -37.63 -16.35 18.01
CA ASN A 685 -39.08 -16.26 18.24
C ASN A 685 -39.74 -15.02 17.58
N ILE A 686 -38.95 -14.15 16.95
CA ILE A 686 -39.44 -12.94 16.28
C ILE A 686 -40.14 -13.36 14.98
N LYS A 687 -41.35 -12.84 14.76
CA LYS A 687 -42.12 -13.10 13.54
C LYS A 687 -42.18 -11.86 12.64
N ILE A 688 -41.56 -11.96 11.46
CA ILE A 688 -41.63 -10.89 10.44
C ILE A 688 -42.48 -11.39 9.27
N ASN A 689 -43.77 -11.09 9.31
CA ASN A 689 -44.70 -11.46 8.23
C ASN A 689 -44.52 -10.60 6.97
N ASN A 690 -44.10 -9.34 7.15
CA ASN A 690 -43.90 -8.38 6.06
C ASN A 690 -42.65 -7.53 6.33
N LEU A 691 -41.67 -7.59 5.41
CA LEU A 691 -40.40 -6.89 5.55
C LEU A 691 -40.55 -5.37 5.50
N GLU A 692 -41.48 -4.84 4.69
CA GLU A 692 -41.70 -3.40 4.58
C GLU A 692 -42.35 -2.83 5.85
N GLU A 693 -43.33 -3.55 6.42
CA GLU A 693 -43.97 -3.15 7.68
C GLU A 693 -42.97 -3.18 8.83
N ALA A 694 -42.15 -4.23 8.89
CA ALA A 694 -41.08 -4.32 9.87
C ALA A 694 -40.08 -3.16 9.71
N LEU A 695 -39.64 -2.89 8.48
CA LEU A 695 -38.76 -1.76 8.23
C LEU A 695 -39.37 -0.42 8.64
N LYS A 696 -40.68 -0.22 8.43
CA LYS A 696 -41.41 0.99 8.87
C LYS A 696 -41.40 1.13 10.39
N LYS A 697 -41.63 0.05 11.14
CA LYS A 697 -41.61 0.06 12.62
C LYS A 697 -40.24 0.43 13.20
N LEU A 698 -39.15 0.18 12.47
CA LEU A 698 -37.80 0.55 12.90
C LEU A 698 -37.37 1.96 12.46
N GLN A 699 -38.17 2.70 11.68
CA GLN A 699 -37.82 4.08 11.34
C GLN A 699 -38.05 5.01 12.54
N ASN A 700 -37.14 5.96 12.72
CA ASN A 700 -37.21 7.01 13.74
C ASN A 700 -37.26 6.53 15.20
N ILE A 701 -36.87 5.29 15.48
CA ILE A 701 -36.77 4.78 16.86
C ILE A 701 -35.55 5.37 17.58
N GLU A 702 -35.67 5.59 18.89
CA GLU A 702 -34.61 6.16 19.72
C GLU A 702 -33.74 5.08 20.38
N ILE A 703 -32.49 4.99 19.92
CA ILE A 703 -31.50 4.02 20.42
C ILE A 703 -30.34 4.77 21.07
N SER A 704 -29.76 4.19 22.13
CA SER A 704 -28.57 4.78 22.76
C SER A 704 -27.37 4.75 21.81
N ILE A 705 -26.55 5.81 21.83
CA ILE A 705 -25.32 5.88 21.03
C ILE A 705 -24.38 4.72 21.37
N GLY A 706 -24.31 4.31 22.64
CA GLY A 706 -23.54 3.16 23.08
C GLY A 706 -23.98 1.87 22.40
N SER A 707 -25.29 1.61 22.33
CA SER A 707 -25.86 0.46 21.61
C SER A 707 -25.57 0.51 20.12
N ILE A 708 -25.68 1.69 19.49
CA ILE A 708 -25.36 1.89 18.07
C ILE A 708 -23.88 1.56 17.80
N LYS A 709 -22.96 2.10 18.61
CA LYS A 709 -21.51 1.84 18.48
C LYS A 709 -21.19 0.36 18.73
N ALA A 710 -21.84 -0.27 19.70
CA ALA A 710 -21.66 -1.69 19.99
C ALA A 710 -22.15 -2.57 18.83
N PHE A 711 -23.31 -2.25 18.26
CA PHE A 711 -23.86 -2.91 17.07
C PHE A 711 -22.93 -2.76 15.86
N SER A 712 -22.52 -1.52 15.57
CA SER A 712 -21.62 -1.24 14.43
C SER A 712 -20.29 -1.98 14.58
N GLN A 713 -19.73 -2.03 15.79
CA GLN A 713 -18.50 -2.77 16.05
C GLN A 713 -18.70 -4.29 15.96
N LYS A 714 -19.82 -4.83 16.45
CA LYS A 714 -20.11 -6.28 16.44
C LYS A 714 -20.19 -6.84 15.03
N TYR A 715 -20.75 -6.07 14.09
CA TYR A 715 -20.97 -6.50 12.69
C TYR A 715 -19.97 -5.90 11.69
N ASP A 716 -18.87 -5.31 12.17
CA ASP A 716 -17.82 -4.69 11.36
C ASP A 716 -18.37 -3.68 10.34
N MET A 717 -19.26 -2.79 10.82
CA MET A 717 -19.81 -1.71 10.01
C MET A 717 -18.82 -0.55 9.89
N ASN A 718 -18.83 0.09 8.72
CA ASN A 718 -18.09 1.33 8.47
C ASN A 718 -18.80 2.51 9.13
N THR A 719 -18.01 3.40 9.73
CA THR A 719 -18.51 4.69 10.22
C THR A 719 -18.62 5.66 9.05
N GLU A 720 -19.77 6.28 8.87
CA GLU A 720 -20.01 7.28 7.83
C GLU A 720 -19.72 8.68 8.39
N TYR A 721 -18.66 9.31 7.90
CA TYR A 721 -18.24 10.64 8.34
C TYR A 721 -18.76 11.71 7.39
N LYS A 722 -19.30 12.79 7.96
CA LYS A 722 -19.61 14.04 7.25
C LYS A 722 -18.40 15.00 7.25
N SER A 723 -17.64 14.99 8.35
CA SER A 723 -16.36 15.69 8.52
C SER A 723 -15.52 14.93 9.57
N TYR A 724 -14.29 15.37 9.84
CA TYR A 724 -13.33 14.63 10.67
C TYR A 724 -13.85 14.25 12.07
N TYR A 725 -14.77 15.04 12.64
CA TYR A 725 -15.36 14.79 13.97
C TYR A 725 -16.86 14.54 13.93
N GLU A 726 -17.47 14.48 12.75
CA GLU A 726 -18.93 14.38 12.59
C GLU A 726 -19.33 13.06 11.92
N ILE A 727 -20.03 12.21 12.66
CA ILE A 727 -20.59 10.94 12.19
C ILE A 727 -22.06 11.17 11.79
N ASN A 728 -22.47 10.71 10.60
CA ASN A 728 -23.86 10.80 10.14
C ASN A 728 -24.56 9.43 10.03
N GLY A 729 -23.86 8.35 10.39
CA GLY A 729 -24.41 7.02 10.46
C GLY A 729 -23.35 5.94 10.35
N TYR A 730 -23.81 4.73 10.08
CA TYR A 730 -22.98 3.55 9.88
C TYR A 730 -23.49 2.78 8.66
N SER A 731 -22.60 2.12 7.95
CA SER A 731 -22.96 1.28 6.80
C SER A 731 -22.31 -0.10 6.86
N TYR A 732 -23.02 -1.08 6.33
CA TYR A 732 -22.48 -2.40 6.04
C TYR A 732 -22.63 -2.67 4.55
N LYS A 733 -21.58 -3.24 3.95
CA LYS A 733 -21.58 -3.68 2.56
C LYS A 733 -21.20 -5.16 2.53
N ASP A 734 -22.08 -5.98 1.95
CA ASP A 734 -21.80 -7.37 1.66
C ASP A 734 -20.72 -7.48 0.56
N LEU A 735 -19.71 -8.30 0.80
CA LEU A 735 -18.61 -8.55 -0.13
C LEU A 735 -19.01 -9.46 -1.30
N TYR A 736 -20.07 -10.27 -1.16
CA TYR A 736 -20.44 -11.24 -2.19
C TYR A 736 -21.41 -10.69 -3.22
N ASN A 737 -22.49 -10.03 -2.77
CA ASN A 737 -23.58 -9.62 -3.65
C ASN A 737 -23.72 -8.09 -3.76
N ASN A 738 -22.78 -7.31 -3.22
CA ASN A 738 -22.78 -5.83 -3.24
C ASN A 738 -24.05 -5.20 -2.64
N GLN A 739 -24.71 -5.91 -1.71
CA GLN A 739 -25.88 -5.46 -0.95
C GLN A 739 -25.42 -4.50 0.14
N LYS A 740 -26.23 -3.47 0.45
CA LYS A 740 -25.85 -2.47 1.45
C LYS A 740 -26.96 -2.23 2.45
N PHE A 741 -26.56 -2.06 3.70
CA PHE A 741 -27.37 -1.63 4.82
C PHE A 741 -26.80 -0.32 5.37
N TYR A 742 -27.66 0.67 5.60
CA TYR A 742 -27.31 1.95 6.18
C TYR A 742 -28.18 2.20 7.40
N MET A 743 -27.53 2.55 8.51
CA MET A 743 -28.16 3.08 9.71
C MET A 743 -27.77 4.55 9.83
N LYS A 744 -28.65 5.43 9.37
CA LYS A 744 -28.44 6.88 9.41
C LYS A 744 -28.84 7.45 10.77
N THR A 745 -28.06 8.40 11.25
CA THR A 745 -28.36 9.16 12.47
C THR A 745 -28.40 10.65 12.15
N LYS A 746 -28.95 11.48 13.04
CA LYS A 746 -28.57 12.90 13.04
C LYS A 746 -27.06 13.02 13.29
N THR A 747 -26.43 14.07 12.80
CA THR A 747 -24.98 14.29 12.98
C THR A 747 -24.58 14.19 14.46
N LEU A 748 -23.61 13.30 14.74
CA LEU A 748 -23.03 13.02 16.05
C LEU A 748 -21.58 13.51 16.08
N ASN A 749 -21.16 14.13 17.18
CA ASN A 749 -19.73 14.35 17.43
C ASN A 749 -19.10 13.05 17.96
N THR A 750 -17.85 12.75 17.60
CA THR A 750 -17.14 11.54 18.06
C THR A 750 -17.13 11.39 19.59
N ASP A 751 -17.12 12.50 20.32
CA ASP A 751 -17.03 12.54 21.79
C ASP A 751 -18.41 12.51 22.50
N THR A 752 -19.50 12.29 21.77
CA THR A 752 -20.85 12.27 22.35
C THR A 752 -21.01 11.12 23.35
N ASN A 753 -21.62 11.43 24.51
CA ASN A 753 -21.86 10.48 25.60
C ASN A 753 -22.70 9.27 25.13
N ASN A 754 -22.23 8.06 25.44
CA ASN A 754 -22.85 6.80 25.02
C ASN A 754 -24.28 6.59 25.55
N ASN A 755 -24.65 7.24 26.66
CA ASN A 755 -26.00 7.11 27.24
C ASN A 755 -27.08 7.94 26.51
N TYR A 756 -26.68 8.88 25.65
CA TYR A 756 -27.63 9.70 24.90
C TYR A 756 -28.36 8.86 23.85
N LYS A 757 -29.68 9.07 23.72
CA LYS A 757 -30.50 8.40 22.71
C LYS A 757 -30.66 9.26 21.47
N ILE A 758 -30.62 8.64 20.29
CA ILE A 758 -30.77 9.31 19.01
C ILE A 758 -31.69 8.49 18.09
N ARG A 759 -32.42 9.19 17.23
CA ARG A 759 -33.24 8.56 16.19
C ARG A 759 -32.38 7.97 15.09
N ILE A 760 -32.69 6.73 14.73
CA ILE A 760 -32.08 6.06 13.58
C ILE A 760 -33.06 5.97 12.41
N ASN A 761 -32.52 5.95 11.20
CA ASN A 761 -33.28 5.65 9.98
C ASN A 761 -32.53 4.58 9.19
N ILE A 762 -33.24 3.54 8.77
CA ILE A 762 -32.65 2.37 8.12
C ILE A 762 -32.93 2.41 6.63
N LYS A 763 -31.90 2.19 5.83
CA LYS A 763 -31.99 2.10 4.37
C LYS A 763 -31.22 0.90 3.85
N PHE A 764 -31.81 0.22 2.88
CA PHE A 764 -31.17 -0.85 2.12
C PHE A 764 -30.98 -0.44 0.66
N ASN A 765 -29.88 -0.86 0.04
CA ASN A 765 -29.66 -0.71 -1.41
C ASN A 765 -29.26 -2.08 -2.00
N ASN A 766 -29.84 -2.42 -3.16
CA ASN A 766 -29.58 -3.68 -3.87
C ASN A 766 -29.66 -4.91 -2.96
N ALA A 767 -30.60 -4.95 -2.02
CA ALA A 767 -30.67 -5.97 -0.97
C ALA A 767 -31.75 -7.00 -1.28
N SER A 768 -31.41 -8.28 -1.12
CA SER A 768 -32.34 -9.42 -1.17
C SER A 768 -33.23 -9.48 0.07
N ASN A 769 -34.34 -10.20 -0.02
CA ASN A 769 -35.23 -10.45 1.13
C ASN A 769 -34.50 -11.12 2.29
N ARG A 770 -33.61 -12.10 2.01
CA ARG A 770 -32.71 -12.73 2.98
C ARG A 770 -31.86 -11.72 3.74
N PHE A 771 -31.21 -10.81 3.01
CA PHE A 771 -30.35 -9.79 3.59
C PHE A 771 -31.14 -8.82 4.48
N ILE A 772 -32.29 -8.32 3.97
CA ILE A 772 -33.16 -7.42 4.73
C ILE A 772 -33.67 -8.11 5.99
N TYR A 773 -34.26 -9.31 5.86
CA TYR A 773 -34.78 -10.10 6.98
C TYR A 773 -33.72 -10.30 8.07
N THR A 774 -32.53 -10.75 7.67
CA THR A 774 -31.45 -11.02 8.62
C THR A 774 -30.99 -9.74 9.32
N CYS A 775 -30.80 -8.62 8.60
CA CYS A 775 -30.49 -7.34 9.23
C CYS A 775 -31.57 -6.88 10.23
N LEU A 776 -32.86 -7.06 9.89
CA LEU A 776 -33.96 -6.72 10.79
C LEU A 776 -33.93 -7.57 12.07
N ILE A 777 -33.73 -8.88 11.96
CA ILE A 777 -33.60 -9.77 13.14
C ILE A 777 -32.45 -9.31 14.04
N LEU A 778 -31.27 -9.03 13.48
CA LEU A 778 -30.11 -8.57 14.26
C LEU A 778 -30.40 -7.26 14.98
N LEU A 779 -31.05 -6.29 14.30
CA LEU A 779 -31.45 -5.02 14.90
C LEU A 779 -32.46 -5.21 16.03
N ILE A 780 -33.49 -6.02 15.81
CA ILE A 780 -34.55 -6.25 16.79
C ILE A 780 -33.97 -6.90 18.05
N CYS A 781 -33.13 -7.92 17.89
CA CYS A 781 -32.51 -8.59 19.02
C CYS A 781 -31.52 -7.70 19.76
N ASP A 782 -30.55 -7.09 19.06
CA ASP A 782 -29.45 -6.37 19.73
C ASP A 782 -29.89 -5.01 20.31
N PHE A 783 -30.99 -4.43 19.82
CA PHE A 783 -31.60 -3.24 20.40
C PHE A 783 -32.73 -3.54 21.39
N GLY A 784 -33.04 -4.82 21.64
CA GLY A 784 -34.07 -5.21 22.61
C GLY A 784 -35.48 -4.79 22.21
N LEU A 785 -35.80 -4.86 20.92
CA LEU A 785 -37.07 -4.41 20.33
C LEU A 785 -38.07 -5.55 20.13
N THR A 786 -37.89 -6.67 20.83
CA THR A 786 -38.75 -7.85 20.71
C THR A 786 -40.19 -7.60 21.17
N GLU A 787 -40.47 -6.56 21.95
CA GLU A 787 -41.85 -6.23 22.32
C GLU A 787 -42.64 -5.60 21.16
N ILE A 788 -41.96 -5.15 20.11
CA ILE A 788 -42.56 -4.54 18.91
C ILE A 788 -42.99 -5.62 17.89
N TYR A 789 -42.50 -6.87 18.04
CA TYR A 789 -42.63 -7.98 17.08
C TYR A 789 -42.89 -9.32 17.76
#